data_AF-A0A6M1ZHS1-F1
#
_entry.id   AF-A0A6M1ZHS1-F1
#
_cell.length_a   1.000
_cell.length_b   1.000
_cell.length_c   1.000
_cell.angle_alpha   90.00
_cell.angle_beta   90.00
_cell.angle_gamma   90.00
#
_symmetry.space_group_name_H-M   'P 1'
#
loop_
_entity.id
_entity.type
_entity.pdbx_description
1 polymer ?
#
loop_
_entity_poly.entity_id
_entity_poly.type
_entity_poly.pdbx_seq_one_letter_code
_entity_poly.pdbx_strand_id
1 'polypeptide(L)'
;MLRKIKRKIKKNPLDALLKKAKKENKKTFLLAWNRALGDISLGLFAVVYRIYEYIPDAKITFLIREDLSGAFELLDGIDFIKVSFWQRYVPFDIYHTLNLLNIDHKKYDVIIDRVDPNYWVKWQISTITPKLKWKKDFDVLADKFNFPKNKIVIAVQPSIETKHSPWREYPIKYFKELFSKAQSDTVFVLLGTEKKEKFDSENILDLRGKTTLLEALSILKNRCDYFISLDSGLLSLFYYLDIDSPMKLIALWGSKDVGVIKQNVKSPNKNLMYLPLVFEKGLQNLKPDELIKEIYPLDIEKFLKGNNQTSLVEKFKKLSIPKKKKFLREIFSLDLDVLKKQKAFKTSNKRDLKKYDKVLDSDNIKPLKISKKANEKDLKKGVQTLKKQKVALIILAAGQGTRLGFDKAKGLFKVCNKTLFEHLLDKIKSKQEKLNIKLYLSIMTSEINRREIISFFEKNKNFGFEKDQIDFFKQPSAPFLDEKGSWITDNDKILKAPDGNGSIFKSFCESNIFFKYKTKKIKYISTVPIDNPLLDPFDDAFIGFHVNNKSDVTIKCMERKSLDEKQGAIGLQDGKIKIIEYIHLNKNLNFKKLNFKFSNSGIYLINLEAFQELKNVKLKYHFVKKRVKNDTEILAFKAESFIFEGFEYIGKVNTMQADFDDFYAPLKDKTSLQNIEKLLLLEKASSSVLK
;
A
#
# COMPACT_ATOMS: atom_id res chain seq x y z
N MET A 1 13.29 -36.31 -15.38
CA MET A 1 12.49 -35.57 -16.39
C MET A 1 10.99 -35.86 -16.33
N LEU A 2 10.56 -37.14 -16.32
CA LEU A 2 9.14 -37.57 -16.29
C LEU A 2 8.27 -36.99 -15.16
N ARG A 3 8.78 -36.86 -13.93
CA ARG A 3 8.04 -36.21 -12.80
C ARG A 3 7.76 -34.72 -13.03
N LYS A 4 8.66 -33.99 -13.71
CA LYS A 4 8.46 -32.56 -14.03
C LYS A 4 7.43 -32.37 -15.14
N ILE A 5 7.36 -33.30 -16.10
CA ILE A 5 6.38 -33.30 -17.19
C ILE A 5 4.98 -33.68 -16.68
N LYS A 6 4.85 -34.75 -15.86
CA LYS A 6 3.57 -35.12 -15.20
C LYS A 6 2.97 -34.00 -14.34
N ARG A 7 3.81 -33.16 -13.71
CA ARG A 7 3.39 -32.02 -12.88
C ARG A 7 2.88 -30.80 -13.67
N LYS A 8 3.21 -30.68 -14.96
CA LYS A 8 2.68 -29.61 -15.85
C LYS A 8 1.25 -29.88 -16.33
N ILE A 9 0.82 -31.14 -16.34
CA ILE A 9 -0.48 -31.57 -16.89
C ILE A 9 -1.53 -31.81 -15.79
N LYS A 10 -1.11 -32.13 -14.55
CA LYS A 10 -2.03 -32.38 -13.43
C LYS A 10 -2.57 -31.09 -12.79
N LYS A 11 -3.84 -31.13 -12.37
CA LYS A 11 -4.47 -30.10 -11.52
C LYS A 11 -3.66 -29.91 -10.24
N ASN A 12 -3.52 -28.65 -9.80
CA ASN A 12 -2.83 -28.31 -8.56
C ASN A 12 -3.42 -29.08 -7.36
N PRO A 13 -2.62 -29.85 -6.59
CA PRO A 13 -3.13 -30.67 -5.49
C PRO A 13 -3.84 -29.86 -4.40
N LEU A 14 -3.32 -28.68 -4.06
CA LEU A 14 -3.95 -27.80 -3.06
C LEU A 14 -5.33 -27.34 -3.56
N ASP A 15 -5.44 -26.91 -4.82
CA ASP A 15 -6.73 -26.51 -5.38
C ASP A 15 -7.73 -27.65 -5.45
N ALA A 16 -7.28 -28.87 -5.76
CA ALA A 16 -8.15 -30.05 -5.78
C ALA A 16 -8.68 -30.37 -4.37
N LEU A 17 -7.80 -30.34 -3.36
CA LEU A 17 -8.15 -30.53 -1.95
C LEU A 17 -9.12 -29.45 -1.46
N LEU A 18 -8.86 -28.18 -1.76
CA LEU A 18 -9.71 -27.07 -1.32
C LEU A 18 -11.08 -27.05 -2.01
N LYS A 19 -11.15 -27.42 -3.29
CA LYS A 19 -12.43 -27.62 -3.98
C LYS A 19 -13.27 -28.71 -3.34
N LYS A 20 -12.65 -29.83 -2.98
CA LYS A 20 -13.32 -30.93 -2.27
C LYS A 20 -13.77 -30.50 -0.89
N ALA A 21 -12.88 -29.92 -0.09
CA ALA A 21 -13.19 -29.41 1.25
C ALA A 21 -14.35 -28.40 1.23
N LYS A 22 -14.35 -27.47 0.28
CA LYS A 22 -15.44 -26.52 0.08
C LYS A 22 -16.77 -27.19 -0.25
N LYS A 23 -16.76 -28.20 -1.14
CA LYS A 23 -17.97 -28.98 -1.48
C LYS A 23 -18.53 -29.73 -0.27
N GLU A 24 -17.64 -30.22 0.59
CA GLU A 24 -17.96 -30.97 1.81
C GLU A 24 -18.18 -30.06 3.04
N ASN A 25 -18.20 -28.73 2.87
CA ASN A 25 -18.35 -27.75 3.95
C ASN A 25 -17.33 -27.91 5.11
N LYS A 26 -16.12 -28.37 4.80
CA LYS A 26 -15.01 -28.51 5.75
C LYS A 26 -14.35 -27.16 6.01
N LYS A 27 -14.11 -26.83 7.28
CA LYS A 27 -13.68 -25.48 7.71
C LYS A 27 -12.48 -25.49 8.65
N THR A 28 -12.18 -26.60 9.31
CA THR A 28 -11.07 -26.70 10.25
C THR A 28 -9.89 -27.45 9.62
N PHE A 29 -8.73 -26.82 9.62
CA PHE A 29 -7.52 -27.32 8.96
C PHE A 29 -6.40 -27.48 9.97
N LEU A 30 -5.77 -28.65 9.98
CA LEU A 30 -4.50 -28.88 10.66
C LEU A 30 -3.41 -29.13 9.62
N LEU A 31 -2.31 -28.38 9.70
CA LEU A 31 -1.18 -28.53 8.80
C LEU A 31 0.11 -28.75 9.59
N ALA A 32 0.97 -29.66 9.15
CA ALA A 32 2.32 -29.78 9.72
C ALA A 32 3.33 -28.95 8.94
N TRP A 33 4.17 -28.20 9.66
CA TRP A 33 5.23 -27.38 9.09
C TRP A 33 6.59 -27.61 9.76
N ASN A 34 7.35 -28.57 9.23
CA ASN A 34 8.73 -28.85 9.63
C ASN A 34 9.76 -28.39 8.56
N ARG A 35 9.57 -27.18 8.02
CA ARG A 35 10.40 -26.62 6.94
C ARG A 35 11.36 -25.53 7.45
N ALA A 36 12.10 -24.91 6.52
CA ALA A 36 13.03 -23.83 6.82
C ALA A 36 12.29 -22.54 7.21
N LEU A 37 12.95 -21.68 8.00
CA LEU A 37 12.42 -20.40 8.45
C LEU A 37 11.96 -19.49 7.29
N GLY A 38 12.79 -19.37 6.25
CA GLY A 38 12.46 -18.55 5.07
C GLY A 38 11.28 -19.07 4.23
N ASP A 39 10.97 -20.37 4.29
CA ASP A 39 9.82 -20.94 3.55
C ASP A 39 8.48 -20.41 4.08
N ILE A 40 8.45 -19.83 5.29
CA ILE A 40 7.25 -19.23 5.88
C ILE A 40 6.77 -18.05 5.02
N SER A 41 7.66 -17.10 4.73
CA SER A 41 7.31 -15.97 3.87
C SER A 41 7.33 -16.34 2.39
N LEU A 42 8.20 -17.26 1.96
CA LEU A 42 8.37 -17.61 0.53
C LEU A 42 7.34 -18.62 0.01
N GLY A 43 6.52 -19.22 0.87
CA GLY A 43 5.59 -20.27 0.47
C GLY A 43 4.40 -20.48 1.39
N LEU A 44 4.61 -20.59 2.71
CA LEU A 44 3.51 -20.83 3.65
C LEU A 44 2.43 -19.76 3.57
N PHE A 45 2.84 -18.49 3.48
CA PHE A 45 1.92 -17.38 3.35
C PHE A 45 0.94 -17.57 2.19
N ALA A 46 1.41 -18.00 1.02
CA ALA A 46 0.55 -18.24 -0.14
C ALA A 46 -0.36 -19.47 0.03
N VAL A 47 0.06 -20.47 0.81
CA VAL A 47 -0.79 -21.62 1.17
C VAL A 47 -1.96 -21.13 2.02
N VAL A 48 -1.70 -20.35 3.06
CA VAL A 48 -2.73 -19.74 3.92
C VAL A 48 -3.66 -18.85 3.10
N TYR A 49 -3.09 -17.98 2.26
CA TYR A 49 -3.86 -17.13 1.34
C TYR A 49 -4.83 -17.96 0.48
N ARG A 50 -4.35 -19.07 -0.10
CA ARG A 50 -5.15 -19.92 -0.99
C ARG A 50 -6.27 -20.64 -0.26
N ILE A 51 -6.05 -21.06 0.99
CA ILE A 51 -7.10 -21.66 1.83
C ILE A 51 -8.24 -20.66 2.02
N TYR A 52 -7.94 -19.42 2.46
CA TYR A 52 -8.94 -18.38 2.63
C TYR A 52 -9.65 -17.95 1.34
N GLU A 53 -8.96 -18.01 0.20
CA GLU A 53 -9.57 -17.72 -1.10
C GLU A 53 -10.70 -18.71 -1.43
N TYR A 54 -10.51 -20.00 -1.14
CA TYR A 54 -11.55 -21.01 -1.36
C TYR A 54 -12.60 -21.02 -0.25
N ILE A 55 -12.16 -20.89 1.00
CA ILE A 55 -12.96 -21.06 2.23
C ILE A 55 -12.66 -19.87 3.17
N PRO A 56 -13.34 -18.73 2.99
CA PRO A 56 -13.05 -17.48 3.72
C PRO A 56 -13.15 -17.54 5.24
N ASP A 57 -13.94 -18.48 5.77
CA ASP A 57 -14.18 -18.70 7.20
C ASP A 57 -13.40 -19.91 7.77
N ALA A 58 -12.35 -20.35 7.07
CA ALA A 58 -11.50 -21.45 7.53
C ALA A 58 -10.78 -21.11 8.84
N LYS A 59 -10.71 -22.09 9.76
CA LYS A 59 -9.85 -22.06 10.95
C LYS A 59 -8.61 -22.90 10.66
N ILE A 60 -7.43 -22.30 10.74
CA ILE A 60 -6.17 -22.94 10.33
C ILE A 60 -5.25 -23.05 11.54
N THR A 61 -4.85 -24.28 11.88
CA THR A 61 -3.88 -24.56 12.93
C THR A 61 -2.65 -25.25 12.34
N PHE A 62 -1.46 -24.86 12.80
CA PHE A 62 -0.20 -25.49 12.41
C PHE A 62 0.44 -26.28 13.57
N LEU A 63 0.94 -27.49 13.30
CA LEU A 63 1.98 -28.10 14.14
C LEU A 63 3.33 -27.61 13.64
N ILE A 64 4.17 -27.09 14.54
CA ILE A 64 5.44 -26.46 14.18
C ILE A 64 6.57 -26.89 15.12
N ARG A 65 7.80 -26.81 14.62
CA ARG A 65 8.99 -26.88 15.47
C ARG A 65 9.11 -25.62 16.34
N GLU A 66 9.60 -25.77 17.55
CA GLU A 66 9.62 -24.71 18.56
C GLU A 66 10.39 -23.44 18.13
N ASP A 67 11.52 -23.60 17.43
CA ASP A 67 12.34 -22.50 16.90
C ASP A 67 11.61 -21.64 15.84
N LEU A 68 10.51 -22.13 15.27
CA LEU A 68 9.70 -21.37 14.29
C LEU A 68 8.64 -20.49 14.94
N SER A 69 8.38 -20.64 16.24
CA SER A 69 7.30 -19.94 16.97
C SER A 69 7.30 -18.43 16.72
N GLY A 70 8.45 -17.77 16.86
CA GLY A 70 8.57 -16.34 16.62
C GLY A 70 8.18 -15.89 15.20
N ALA A 71 8.34 -16.75 14.18
CA ALA A 71 7.91 -16.43 12.82
C ALA A 71 6.41 -16.66 12.60
N PHE A 72 5.84 -17.68 13.26
CA PHE A 72 4.40 -17.95 13.22
C PHE A 72 3.59 -16.89 13.97
N GLU A 73 4.14 -16.27 15.00
CA GLU A 73 3.58 -15.09 15.67
C GLU A 73 3.35 -13.89 14.73
N LEU A 74 4.03 -13.87 13.57
CA LEU A 74 3.90 -12.83 12.55
C LEU A 74 2.82 -13.16 11.50
N LEU A 75 2.18 -14.32 11.55
CA LEU A 75 1.08 -14.68 10.64
C LEU A 75 -0.26 -14.30 11.27
N ASP A 76 -1.17 -13.74 10.47
CA ASP A 76 -2.50 -13.36 10.92
C ASP A 76 -3.54 -14.43 10.59
N GLY A 77 -4.55 -14.58 11.45
CA GLY A 77 -5.69 -15.48 11.25
C GLY A 77 -5.41 -16.97 11.47
N ILE A 78 -4.20 -17.36 11.87
CA ILE A 78 -3.81 -18.75 12.10
C ILE A 78 -3.46 -18.99 13.56
N ASP A 79 -3.65 -20.24 13.99
CA ASP A 79 -3.17 -20.76 15.27
C ASP A 79 -1.98 -21.69 15.03
N PHE A 80 -1.18 -21.95 16.07
CA PHE A 80 -0.13 -22.95 15.99
C PHE A 80 0.15 -23.61 17.33
N ILE A 81 0.67 -24.84 17.27
CA ILE A 81 1.02 -25.70 18.39
C ILE A 81 2.49 -26.07 18.23
N LYS A 82 3.27 -25.83 19.29
CA LYS A 82 4.69 -26.13 19.33
C LYS A 82 4.91 -27.62 19.60
N VAL A 83 5.77 -28.24 18.82
CA VAL A 83 6.23 -29.62 18.99
C VAL A 83 7.72 -29.57 19.34
N SER A 84 8.03 -29.58 20.63
CA SER A 84 9.40 -29.37 21.16
C SER A 84 10.38 -30.47 20.74
N PHE A 85 9.89 -31.69 20.53
CA PHE A 85 10.69 -32.83 20.09
C PHE A 85 10.85 -32.94 18.56
N TRP A 86 10.22 -32.06 17.77
CA TRP A 86 10.46 -32.04 16.33
C TRP A 86 11.84 -31.46 16.00
N GLN A 87 12.49 -32.07 15.02
CA GLN A 87 13.78 -31.61 14.52
C GLN A 87 13.73 -31.42 13.01
N ARG A 88 14.50 -30.45 12.51
CA ARG A 88 14.55 -30.15 11.08
C ARG A 88 15.06 -31.37 10.32
N TYR A 89 14.43 -31.68 9.19
CA TYR A 89 14.75 -32.81 8.30
C TYR A 89 14.49 -34.20 8.88
N VAL A 90 14.07 -34.31 10.14
CA VAL A 90 13.65 -35.58 10.73
C VAL A 90 12.21 -35.88 10.29
N PRO A 91 11.94 -37.05 9.70
CA PRO A 91 10.58 -37.49 9.38
C PRO A 91 9.70 -37.52 10.63
N PHE A 92 8.40 -37.28 10.46
CA PHE A 92 7.43 -37.34 11.54
C PHE A 92 6.14 -38.00 11.03
N ASP A 93 5.37 -38.56 11.97
CA ASP A 93 3.99 -38.97 11.76
C ASP A 93 3.06 -38.01 12.51
N ILE A 94 2.09 -37.43 11.80
CA ILE A 94 1.22 -36.41 12.37
C ILE A 94 0.27 -36.98 13.43
N TYR A 95 -0.24 -38.20 13.24
CA TYR A 95 -1.17 -38.81 14.19
C TYR A 95 -0.47 -39.27 15.46
N HIS A 96 0.72 -39.86 15.32
CA HIS A 96 1.58 -40.16 16.46
C HIS A 96 1.95 -38.89 17.23
N THR A 97 2.29 -37.79 16.53
CA THR A 97 2.56 -36.50 17.17
C THR A 97 1.34 -35.99 17.94
N LEU A 98 0.13 -36.07 17.35
CA LEU A 98 -1.10 -35.66 18.01
C LEU A 98 -1.40 -36.49 19.26
N ASN A 99 -1.16 -37.80 19.22
CA ASN A 99 -1.30 -38.68 20.37
C ASN A 99 -0.34 -38.29 21.50
N LEU A 100 0.94 -38.04 21.19
CA LEU A 100 1.93 -37.58 22.18
C LEU A 100 1.57 -36.24 22.82
N LEU A 101 0.87 -35.37 22.09
CA LEU A 101 0.41 -34.07 22.57
C LEU A 101 -0.98 -34.11 23.23
N ASN A 102 -1.62 -35.29 23.32
CA ASN A 102 -3.00 -35.47 23.79
C ASN A 102 -4.03 -34.61 23.02
N ILE A 103 -3.86 -34.49 21.70
CA ILE A 103 -4.76 -33.73 20.83
C ILE A 103 -5.61 -34.69 20.00
N ASP A 104 -6.93 -34.60 20.15
CA ASP A 104 -7.87 -35.35 19.31
C ASP A 104 -7.86 -34.84 17.85
N HIS A 105 -7.45 -35.72 16.93
CA HIS A 105 -7.42 -35.44 15.49
C HIS A 105 -8.81 -35.18 14.89
N LYS A 106 -9.89 -35.68 15.51
CA LYS A 106 -11.28 -35.48 15.03
C LYS A 106 -11.76 -34.04 15.12
N LYS A 107 -11.02 -33.16 15.81
CA LYS A 107 -11.28 -31.70 15.85
C LYS A 107 -11.02 -31.00 14.52
N TYR A 108 -10.37 -31.68 13.58
CA TYR A 108 -9.96 -31.11 12.30
C TYR A 108 -10.59 -31.86 11.12
N ASP A 109 -11.28 -31.12 10.25
CA ASP A 109 -11.92 -31.65 9.05
C ASP A 109 -10.91 -32.09 7.98
N VAL A 110 -9.78 -31.38 7.94
CA VAL A 110 -8.71 -31.57 6.95
C VAL A 110 -7.37 -31.57 7.67
N ILE A 111 -6.63 -32.66 7.53
CA ILE A 111 -5.27 -32.81 8.06
C ILE A 111 -4.30 -32.90 6.87
N ILE A 112 -3.28 -32.04 6.86
CA ILE A 112 -2.24 -31.97 5.83
C ILE A 112 -0.88 -32.19 6.49
N ASP A 113 -0.37 -33.40 6.39
CA ASP A 113 0.92 -33.82 6.96
C ASP A 113 2.12 -33.30 6.16
N ARG A 114 1.98 -33.10 4.84
CA ARG A 114 3.08 -32.70 3.95
C ARG A 114 2.71 -31.53 3.07
N VAL A 115 3.00 -30.33 3.53
CA VAL A 115 2.87 -29.10 2.71
C VAL A 115 4.05 -29.00 1.73
N ASP A 116 3.76 -28.97 0.41
CA ASP A 116 4.76 -28.79 -0.66
C ASP A 116 4.63 -27.41 -1.32
N PRO A 117 5.14 -26.33 -0.68
CA PRO A 117 5.02 -24.97 -1.19
C PRO A 117 5.77 -24.77 -2.53
N ASN A 118 6.80 -25.57 -2.81
CA ASN A 118 7.57 -25.46 -4.05
C ASN A 118 6.72 -25.78 -5.29
N TYR A 119 5.68 -26.61 -5.15
CA TYR A 119 4.78 -26.98 -6.23
C TYR A 119 3.40 -26.31 -6.08
N TRP A 120 2.80 -26.35 -4.90
CA TRP A 120 1.40 -25.93 -4.68
C TRP A 120 1.18 -24.44 -4.91
N VAL A 121 2.19 -23.63 -4.62
CA VAL A 121 2.08 -22.16 -4.72
C VAL A 121 3.07 -21.57 -5.71
N LYS A 122 3.48 -22.34 -6.72
CA LYS A 122 4.35 -21.82 -7.79
C LYS A 122 3.73 -20.61 -8.52
N TRP A 123 2.41 -20.55 -8.58
CA TRP A 123 1.64 -19.43 -9.16
C TRP A 123 1.79 -18.12 -8.38
N GLN A 124 2.30 -18.14 -7.13
CA GLN A 124 2.46 -16.94 -6.30
C GLN A 124 3.54 -15.98 -6.83
N ILE A 125 4.50 -16.50 -7.61
CA ILE A 125 5.64 -15.72 -8.11
C ILE A 125 5.11 -14.56 -8.96
N SER A 126 5.57 -13.34 -8.65
CA SER A 126 5.11 -12.08 -9.28
C SER A 126 3.63 -11.74 -9.07
N THR A 127 2.87 -12.49 -8.26
CA THR A 127 1.42 -12.28 -8.11
C THR A 127 1.02 -11.86 -6.70
N ILE A 128 1.59 -12.49 -5.66
CA ILE A 128 1.27 -12.20 -4.27
C ILE A 128 2.51 -11.66 -3.55
N THR A 129 2.35 -10.53 -2.88
CA THR A 129 3.32 -10.04 -1.89
C THR A 129 2.98 -10.65 -0.53
N PRO A 130 3.84 -11.50 0.05
CA PRO A 130 3.72 -11.93 1.44
C PRO A 130 3.71 -10.75 2.42
N LYS A 131 2.91 -10.85 3.48
CA LYS A 131 2.76 -9.81 4.49
C LYS A 131 2.74 -10.39 5.89
N LEU A 132 3.84 -10.22 6.60
CA LEU A 132 4.00 -10.66 7.97
C LEU A 132 3.65 -9.52 8.91
N LYS A 133 2.67 -9.74 9.79
CA LYS A 133 2.10 -8.73 10.68
C LYS A 133 3.02 -8.47 11.86
N TRP A 134 3.36 -7.20 12.08
CA TRP A 134 4.13 -6.77 13.23
C TRP A 134 3.21 -6.37 14.39
N LYS A 135 3.45 -6.92 15.58
CA LYS A 135 2.76 -6.50 16.82
C LYS A 135 3.54 -5.36 17.47
N LYS A 136 2.86 -4.31 17.93
CA LYS A 136 3.50 -3.12 18.51
C LYS A 136 4.36 -3.46 19.74
N ASP A 137 3.95 -4.45 20.52
CA ASP A 137 4.68 -4.90 21.72
C ASP A 137 6.04 -5.53 21.38
N PHE A 138 6.30 -5.87 20.11
CA PHE A 138 7.62 -6.33 19.69
C PHE A 138 8.63 -5.19 19.57
N ASP A 139 8.19 -3.92 19.56
CA ASP A 139 9.10 -2.78 19.42
C ASP A 139 10.06 -2.64 20.61
N VAL A 140 9.58 -2.94 21.82
CA VAL A 140 10.37 -2.82 23.05
C VAL A 140 11.40 -3.95 23.22
N LEU A 141 11.32 -5.01 22.41
CA LEU A 141 12.26 -6.14 22.51
C LEU A 141 13.71 -5.71 22.23
N ALA A 142 13.91 -4.67 21.40
CA ALA A 142 15.22 -4.11 21.13
C ALA A 142 15.79 -3.28 22.29
N ASP A 143 14.96 -2.87 23.26
CA ASP A 143 15.37 -2.01 24.38
C ASP A 143 16.31 -2.75 25.37
N LYS A 144 16.30 -4.09 25.34
CA LYS A 144 17.21 -4.94 26.15
C LYS A 144 18.68 -4.78 25.79
N PHE A 145 18.97 -4.23 24.61
CA PHE A 145 20.33 -4.14 24.08
C PHE A 145 20.76 -2.68 23.98
N ASN A 146 22.00 -2.41 24.35
CA ASN A 146 22.56 -1.07 24.30
C ASN A 146 23.09 -0.75 22.89
N PHE A 147 22.65 0.37 22.32
CA PHE A 147 23.09 0.82 20.99
C PHE A 147 23.64 2.24 21.05
N PRO A 148 24.72 2.55 20.30
CA PRO A 148 25.27 3.89 20.25
C PRO A 148 24.29 4.84 19.54
N LYS A 149 23.90 5.91 20.24
CA LYS A 149 22.98 6.93 19.68
C LYS A 149 23.64 7.75 18.57
N ASN A 150 24.95 7.98 18.67
CA ASN A 150 25.75 8.85 17.79
C ASN A 150 26.59 8.09 16.75
N LYS A 151 26.25 6.84 16.41
CA LYS A 151 26.91 6.09 15.31
C LYS A 151 25.89 5.53 14.35
N ILE A 152 26.17 5.48 13.05
CA ILE A 152 25.39 4.73 12.06
C ILE A 152 25.43 3.24 12.42
N VAL A 153 24.27 2.59 12.53
CA VAL A 153 24.16 1.20 12.97
C VAL A 153 23.88 0.31 11.78
N ILE A 154 24.79 -0.61 11.49
CA ILE A 154 24.71 -1.55 10.36
C ILE A 154 24.56 -2.96 10.90
N ALA A 155 23.38 -3.56 10.76
CA ALA A 155 23.21 -4.98 11.04
C ALA A 155 23.87 -5.82 9.95
N VAL A 156 24.55 -6.89 10.36
CA VAL A 156 25.17 -7.85 9.46
C VAL A 156 24.82 -9.26 9.90
N GLN A 157 24.36 -10.09 8.96
CA GLN A 157 24.25 -11.53 9.17
C GLN A 157 25.40 -12.24 8.47
N PRO A 158 26.51 -12.58 9.18
CA PRO A 158 27.72 -13.11 8.55
C PRO A 158 27.62 -14.58 8.16
N SER A 159 26.50 -15.25 8.48
CA SER A 159 26.31 -16.69 8.27
C SER A 159 24.85 -17.03 8.04
N ILE A 160 24.60 -18.00 7.16
CA ILE A 160 23.26 -18.56 6.89
C ILE A 160 22.99 -19.80 7.75
N GLU A 161 21.72 -20.08 8.03
CA GLU A 161 21.29 -21.22 8.84
C GLU A 161 21.46 -22.58 8.11
N THR A 162 21.69 -22.56 6.80
CA THR A 162 21.84 -23.76 5.95
C THR A 162 23.16 -23.74 5.18
N LYS A 163 24.10 -24.63 5.53
CA LYS A 163 25.47 -24.65 4.97
C LYS A 163 25.68 -25.51 3.72
N HIS A 164 24.61 -26.02 3.09
CA HIS A 164 24.73 -26.92 1.94
C HIS A 164 25.02 -26.22 0.60
N SER A 165 25.38 -24.93 0.60
CA SER A 165 25.53 -24.14 -0.63
C SER A 165 26.63 -23.10 -0.46
N PRO A 166 27.92 -23.49 -0.58
CA PRO A 166 29.07 -22.60 -0.38
C PRO A 166 29.04 -21.34 -1.25
N TRP A 167 28.45 -21.43 -2.45
CA TRP A 167 28.25 -20.30 -3.36
C TRP A 167 27.36 -19.17 -2.78
N ARG A 168 26.61 -19.43 -1.71
CA ARG A 168 25.79 -18.45 -0.98
C ARG A 168 26.52 -17.78 0.17
N GLU A 169 27.73 -18.21 0.50
CA GLU A 169 28.47 -17.68 1.63
C GLU A 169 29.41 -16.56 1.19
N TYR A 170 29.39 -15.46 1.94
CA TYR A 170 30.40 -14.42 1.79
C TYR A 170 31.60 -14.77 2.66
N PRO A 171 32.84 -14.81 2.12
CA PRO A 171 34.01 -15.26 2.87
C PRO A 171 34.20 -14.51 4.20
N ILE A 172 34.47 -15.24 5.29
CA ILE A 172 34.70 -14.64 6.61
C ILE A 172 35.85 -13.63 6.59
N LYS A 173 36.92 -13.90 5.83
CA LYS A 173 38.03 -12.94 5.64
C LYS A 173 37.57 -11.60 5.05
N TYR A 174 36.55 -11.61 4.19
CA TYR A 174 35.99 -10.41 3.59
C TYR A 174 35.09 -9.65 4.56
N PHE A 175 34.35 -10.35 5.44
CA PHE A 175 33.67 -9.68 6.56
C PHE A 175 34.68 -9.01 7.51
N LYS A 176 35.79 -9.67 7.84
CA LYS A 176 36.86 -9.09 8.67
C LYS A 176 37.44 -7.83 8.02
N GLU A 177 37.75 -7.88 6.72
CA GLU A 177 38.23 -6.72 5.97
C GLU A 177 37.19 -5.58 5.88
N LEU A 178 35.90 -5.91 5.71
CA LEU A 178 34.82 -4.94 5.74
C LEU A 178 34.77 -4.21 7.09
N PHE A 179 34.87 -4.95 8.19
CA PHE A 179 34.82 -4.37 9.54
C PHE A 179 36.07 -3.59 9.90
N SER A 180 37.26 -3.97 9.41
CA SER A 180 38.47 -3.17 9.62
C SER A 180 38.44 -1.83 8.86
N LYS A 181 37.67 -1.75 7.78
CA LYS A 181 37.44 -0.52 7.00
C LYS A 181 36.23 0.29 7.49
N ALA A 182 35.75 0.03 8.71
CA ALA A 182 34.68 0.80 9.33
C ALA A 182 35.05 2.29 9.45
N GLN A 183 34.13 3.18 9.09
CA GLN A 183 34.28 4.59 9.46
C GLN A 183 34.08 4.74 10.98
N SER A 184 34.75 5.74 11.59
CA SER A 184 34.71 5.96 13.05
C SER A 184 33.30 6.25 13.58
N ASP A 185 32.42 6.74 12.72
CA ASP A 185 31.00 7.01 13.00
C ASP A 185 30.09 5.80 12.80
N THR A 186 30.63 4.61 12.53
CA THR A 186 29.87 3.41 12.20
C THR A 186 30.06 2.30 13.25
N VAL A 187 28.98 1.57 13.54
CA VAL A 187 29.02 0.34 14.34
C VAL A 187 28.35 -0.79 13.55
N PHE A 188 28.98 -1.96 13.57
CA PHE A 188 28.40 -3.19 13.02
C PHE A 188 27.73 -4.01 14.13
N VAL A 189 26.53 -4.52 13.87
CA VAL A 189 25.78 -5.36 14.80
C VAL A 189 25.63 -6.73 14.16
N LEU A 190 26.24 -7.75 14.75
CA LEU A 190 26.18 -9.10 14.18
C LEU A 190 24.94 -9.83 14.69
N LEU A 191 24.12 -10.33 13.76
CA LEU A 191 22.89 -11.08 14.03
C LEU A 191 22.98 -12.49 13.44
N GLY A 192 22.19 -13.42 13.97
CA GLY A 192 22.17 -14.83 13.58
C GLY A 192 22.42 -15.76 14.77
N THR A 193 22.55 -17.05 14.52
CA THR A 193 22.69 -18.07 15.58
C THR A 193 24.12 -18.63 15.72
N GLU A 194 24.94 -18.54 14.68
CA GLU A 194 26.28 -19.13 14.62
C GLU A 194 27.35 -18.26 15.30
N LYS A 195 28.14 -18.85 16.20
CA LYS A 195 29.15 -18.16 17.04
C LYS A 195 30.59 -18.64 16.82
N LYS A 196 30.83 -19.62 15.94
CA LYS A 196 32.16 -20.23 15.77
C LYS A 196 33.27 -19.23 15.44
N GLU A 197 33.02 -18.32 14.50
CA GLU A 197 34.00 -17.31 14.10
C GLU A 197 34.02 -16.12 15.05
N LYS A 198 35.21 -15.67 15.44
CA LYS A 198 35.42 -14.45 16.23
C LYS A 198 35.68 -13.24 15.33
N PHE A 199 35.09 -12.10 15.71
CA PHE A 199 35.28 -10.81 15.09
C PHE A 199 35.72 -9.81 16.15
N ASP A 200 37.01 -9.49 16.19
CA ASP A 200 37.59 -8.62 17.23
C ASP A 200 37.72 -7.19 16.67
N SER A 201 36.85 -6.29 17.14
CA SER A 201 36.90 -4.85 16.81
C SER A 201 36.03 -4.05 17.78
N GLU A 202 36.49 -2.87 18.18
CA GLU A 202 35.73 -1.92 19.01
C GLU A 202 34.46 -1.39 18.34
N ASN A 203 34.36 -1.50 17.01
CA ASN A 203 33.20 -1.07 16.23
C ASN A 203 32.21 -2.21 15.96
N ILE A 204 32.30 -3.34 16.67
CA ILE A 204 31.41 -4.49 16.52
C ILE A 204 30.64 -4.77 17.83
N LEU A 205 29.32 -4.85 17.71
CA LEU A 205 28.43 -5.40 18.72
C LEU A 205 27.96 -6.79 18.28
N ASP A 206 28.55 -7.85 18.82
CA ASP A 206 28.20 -9.23 18.46
C ASP A 206 27.03 -9.77 19.31
N LEU A 207 25.87 -9.87 18.67
CA LEU A 207 24.61 -10.38 19.24
C LEU A 207 24.23 -11.76 18.70
N ARG A 208 25.11 -12.42 17.93
CA ARG A 208 24.83 -13.75 17.40
C ARG A 208 24.60 -14.73 18.55
N GLY A 209 23.54 -15.53 18.43
CA GLY A 209 23.06 -16.49 19.45
C GLY A 209 22.83 -15.87 20.84
N LYS A 210 22.61 -14.56 20.92
CA LYS A 210 22.17 -13.84 22.13
C LYS A 210 20.78 -13.21 21.96
N THR A 211 20.15 -13.44 20.81
CA THR A 211 18.85 -12.88 20.42
C THR A 211 17.91 -14.01 20.02
N THR A 212 16.66 -13.89 20.41
CA THR A 212 15.55 -14.59 19.76
C THR A 212 15.28 -14.00 18.37
N LEU A 213 14.51 -14.70 17.54
CA LEU A 213 14.13 -14.18 16.21
C LEU A 213 13.38 -12.84 16.28
N LEU A 214 12.43 -12.71 17.21
CA LEU A 214 11.65 -11.48 17.37
C LEU A 214 12.51 -10.33 17.89
N GLU A 215 13.47 -10.59 18.77
CA GLU A 215 14.45 -9.59 19.21
C GLU A 215 15.34 -9.14 18.04
N ALA A 216 15.84 -10.07 17.21
CA ALA A 216 16.63 -9.72 16.03
C ALA A 216 15.84 -8.86 15.03
N LEU A 217 14.58 -9.21 14.75
CA LEU A 217 13.70 -8.40 13.89
C LEU A 217 13.39 -7.03 14.52
N SER A 218 13.23 -6.96 15.84
CA SER A 218 13.00 -5.70 16.55
C SER A 218 14.23 -4.80 16.50
N ILE A 219 15.43 -5.35 16.66
CA ILE A 219 16.70 -4.63 16.49
C ILE A 219 16.79 -4.07 15.06
N LEU A 220 16.57 -4.91 14.05
CA LEU A 220 16.58 -4.48 12.65
C LEU A 220 15.62 -3.32 12.40
N LYS A 221 14.38 -3.43 12.90
CA LYS A 221 13.36 -2.39 12.72
C LYS A 221 13.67 -1.09 13.48
N ASN A 222 14.13 -1.19 14.72
CA ASN A 222 14.10 -0.06 15.66
C ASN A 222 15.47 0.55 15.98
N ARG A 223 16.57 -0.10 15.57
CA ARG A 223 17.94 0.29 15.95
C ARG A 223 18.90 0.44 14.77
N CYS A 224 18.64 -0.22 13.66
CA CYS A 224 19.53 -0.25 12.51
C CYS A 224 19.15 0.76 11.43
N ASP A 225 20.16 1.31 10.75
CA ASP A 225 20.02 2.17 9.58
C ASP A 225 20.20 1.37 8.28
N TYR A 226 21.05 0.32 8.34
CA TYR A 226 21.35 -0.60 7.26
C TYR A 226 21.25 -2.05 7.74
N PHE A 227 20.91 -2.96 6.83
CA PHE A 227 21.02 -4.41 7.03
C PHE A 227 21.74 -5.04 5.84
N ILE A 228 22.86 -5.71 6.12
CA ILE A 228 23.60 -6.51 5.15
C ILE A 228 23.32 -7.97 5.46
N SER A 229 22.77 -8.70 4.50
CA SER A 229 22.42 -10.10 4.73
C SER A 229 22.65 -10.96 3.50
N LEU A 230 23.00 -12.21 3.78
CA LEU A 230 23.00 -13.31 2.82
C LEU A 230 21.55 -13.82 2.57
N ASP A 231 21.38 -14.73 1.62
CA ASP A 231 20.14 -15.49 1.39
C ASP A 231 19.76 -16.34 2.64
N SER A 232 19.02 -15.73 3.57
CA SER A 232 18.69 -16.30 4.89
C SER A 232 17.19 -16.24 5.21
N GLY A 233 16.81 -16.99 6.25
CA GLY A 233 15.47 -16.93 6.82
C GLY A 233 15.16 -15.54 7.40
N LEU A 234 16.11 -14.96 8.14
CA LEU A 234 15.98 -13.62 8.72
C LEU A 234 15.77 -12.54 7.65
N LEU A 235 16.54 -12.57 6.55
CA LEU A 235 16.36 -11.68 5.40
C LEU A 235 14.95 -11.79 4.85
N SER A 236 14.51 -13.02 4.57
CA SER A 236 13.21 -13.27 3.93
C SER A 236 12.05 -12.81 4.82
N LEU A 237 12.10 -13.09 6.12
CA LEU A 237 11.08 -12.63 7.06
C LEU A 237 11.09 -11.09 7.17
N PHE A 238 12.26 -10.48 7.37
CA PHE A 238 12.37 -9.03 7.48
C PHE A 238 11.89 -8.31 6.21
N TYR A 239 12.26 -8.82 5.03
CA TYR A 239 11.82 -8.28 3.73
C TYR A 239 10.29 -8.26 3.59
N TYR A 240 9.59 -9.24 4.17
CA TYR A 240 8.14 -9.36 4.08
C TYR A 240 7.37 -8.90 5.33
N LEU A 241 8.05 -8.24 6.29
CA LEU A 241 7.36 -7.57 7.39
C LEU A 241 6.52 -6.40 6.86
N ASP A 242 5.22 -6.41 7.17
CA ASP A 242 4.25 -5.35 6.86
C ASP A 242 4.40 -4.21 7.90
N ILE A 243 5.53 -3.51 7.80
CA ILE A 243 5.95 -2.42 8.69
C ILE A 243 6.22 -1.15 7.88
N ASP A 244 6.15 -0.01 8.56
CA ASP A 244 6.57 1.29 8.02
C ASP A 244 7.94 1.64 8.62
N SER A 245 9.01 1.01 8.10
CA SER A 245 10.37 1.10 8.68
C SER A 245 11.39 1.51 7.62
N PRO A 246 11.84 2.77 7.61
CA PRO A 246 12.82 3.23 6.64
C PRO A 246 14.20 2.65 6.94
N MET A 247 14.72 1.82 6.04
CA MET A 247 16.01 1.16 6.18
C MET A 247 16.55 0.77 4.81
N LYS A 248 17.87 0.70 4.67
CA LYS A 248 18.51 0.09 3.49
C LYS A 248 18.85 -1.38 3.76
N LEU A 249 18.40 -2.28 2.88
CA LEU A 249 18.77 -3.69 2.87
C LEU A 249 19.71 -3.96 1.69
N ILE A 250 20.96 -4.30 1.98
CA ILE A 250 21.96 -4.77 1.02
C ILE A 250 21.96 -6.30 1.09
N ALA A 251 21.34 -6.93 0.11
CA ALA A 251 21.18 -8.37 0.09
C ALA A 251 22.17 -9.01 -0.88
N LEU A 252 22.97 -9.95 -0.39
CA LEU A 252 24.00 -10.62 -1.15
C LEU A 252 23.46 -11.96 -1.68
N TRP A 253 23.46 -12.11 -2.99
CA TRP A 253 22.89 -13.27 -3.68
C TRP A 253 23.92 -13.96 -4.56
N GLY A 254 24.07 -15.26 -4.39
CA GLY A 254 24.85 -16.07 -5.33
C GLY A 254 24.04 -16.56 -6.55
N SER A 255 22.73 -16.26 -6.62
CA SER A 255 21.84 -16.62 -7.73
C SER A 255 20.57 -15.75 -7.71
N LYS A 256 19.97 -15.49 -8.88
CA LYS A 256 18.67 -14.80 -9.01
C LYS A 256 17.45 -15.71 -8.81
N ASP A 257 17.63 -17.03 -8.80
CA ASP A 257 16.54 -18.01 -8.79
C ASP A 257 16.15 -18.48 -7.38
N VAL A 258 16.52 -17.73 -6.35
CA VAL A 258 16.33 -18.05 -4.93
C VAL A 258 15.74 -16.88 -4.12
N GLY A 259 15.28 -17.20 -2.91
CA GLY A 259 14.81 -16.24 -1.91
C GLY A 259 13.78 -15.23 -2.42
N VAL A 260 13.90 -13.99 -1.94
CA VAL A 260 12.98 -12.89 -2.26
C VAL A 260 13.13 -12.39 -3.71
N ILE A 261 14.32 -12.52 -4.33
CA ILE A 261 14.53 -12.15 -5.74
C ILE A 261 13.64 -12.99 -6.64
N LYS A 262 13.63 -14.30 -6.43
CA LYS A 262 12.82 -15.24 -7.22
C LYS A 262 11.34 -14.92 -7.18
N GLN A 263 10.84 -14.44 -6.03
CA GLN A 263 9.41 -14.11 -5.88
C GLN A 263 9.01 -12.92 -6.74
N ASN A 264 9.95 -12.03 -7.09
CA ASN A 264 9.73 -10.89 -7.97
C ASN A 264 8.52 -10.03 -7.58
N VAL A 265 8.39 -9.78 -6.28
CA VAL A 265 7.37 -8.92 -5.68
C VAL A 265 8.06 -7.95 -4.72
N LYS A 266 7.58 -6.70 -4.69
CA LYS A 266 8.11 -5.68 -3.78
C LYS A 266 7.78 -6.05 -2.33
N SER A 267 8.69 -5.71 -1.42
CA SER A 267 8.45 -5.71 0.04
C SER A 267 7.18 -4.94 0.40
N PRO A 268 6.36 -5.42 1.36
CA PRO A 268 5.24 -4.66 1.92
C PRO A 268 5.70 -3.47 2.76
N ASN A 269 6.92 -3.50 3.31
CA ASN A 269 7.57 -2.30 3.85
C ASN A 269 7.96 -1.37 2.69
N LYS A 270 7.14 -0.32 2.49
CA LYS A 270 7.27 0.64 1.38
C LYS A 270 8.53 1.52 1.47
N ASN A 271 9.12 1.60 2.66
CA ASN A 271 10.30 2.41 2.93
C ASN A 271 11.59 1.58 2.97
N LEU A 272 11.53 0.31 2.56
CA LEU A 272 12.70 -0.53 2.45
C LEU A 272 13.43 -0.24 1.14
N MET A 273 14.62 0.36 1.22
CA MET A 273 15.52 0.48 0.07
C MET A 273 16.25 -0.85 -0.13
N TYR A 274 15.75 -1.67 -1.04
CA TYR A 274 16.32 -2.99 -1.35
C TYR A 274 17.38 -2.90 -2.45
N LEU A 275 18.62 -3.26 -2.12
CA LEU A 275 19.75 -3.37 -3.04
C LEU A 275 20.19 -4.85 -3.15
N PRO A 276 19.73 -5.58 -4.18
CA PRO A 276 20.23 -6.93 -4.45
C PRO A 276 21.58 -6.87 -5.18
N LEU A 277 22.61 -7.45 -4.59
CA LEU A 277 23.92 -7.67 -5.21
C LEU A 277 24.04 -9.13 -5.63
N VAL A 278 23.94 -9.40 -6.94
CA VAL A 278 23.88 -10.76 -7.50
C VAL A 278 25.22 -11.12 -8.15
N PHE A 279 25.85 -12.19 -7.68
CA PHE A 279 27.08 -12.76 -8.22
C PHE A 279 26.87 -14.24 -8.57
N GLU A 280 26.44 -14.53 -9.81
CA GLU A 280 26.06 -15.88 -10.28
C GLU A 280 27.21 -16.92 -10.29
N LYS A 281 28.43 -16.52 -9.91
CA LYS A 281 29.61 -17.39 -9.73
C LYS A 281 30.02 -17.55 -8.25
N GLY A 282 29.15 -17.14 -7.33
CA GLY A 282 29.35 -17.17 -5.89
C GLY A 282 29.87 -15.85 -5.32
N LEU A 283 29.50 -15.59 -4.07
CA LEU A 283 29.76 -14.34 -3.37
C LEU A 283 31.25 -14.09 -3.05
N GLN A 284 32.11 -15.08 -3.20
CA GLN A 284 33.58 -14.92 -3.09
C GLN A 284 34.19 -14.00 -4.16
N ASN A 285 33.43 -13.66 -5.21
CA ASN A 285 33.84 -12.71 -6.24
C ASN A 285 33.51 -11.25 -5.88
N LEU A 286 32.64 -11.00 -4.91
CA LEU A 286 32.33 -9.64 -4.43
C LEU A 286 33.45 -9.18 -3.49
N LYS A 287 34.25 -8.20 -3.90
CA LYS A 287 35.32 -7.66 -3.04
C LYS A 287 34.77 -6.72 -1.96
N PRO A 288 35.37 -6.66 -0.76
CA PRO A 288 34.93 -5.74 0.31
C PRO A 288 34.84 -4.29 -0.13
N ASP A 289 35.77 -3.80 -0.96
CA ASP A 289 35.74 -2.42 -1.48
C ASP A 289 34.52 -2.12 -2.36
N GLU A 290 34.00 -3.11 -3.07
CA GLU A 290 32.74 -2.96 -3.82
C GLU A 290 31.56 -2.84 -2.85
N LEU A 291 31.53 -3.66 -1.80
CA LEU A 291 30.47 -3.62 -0.79
C LEU A 291 30.50 -2.33 0.05
N ILE A 292 31.69 -1.84 0.42
CA ILE A 292 31.92 -0.58 1.16
C ILE A 292 31.34 0.62 0.41
N LYS A 293 31.52 0.68 -0.92
CA LYS A 293 30.97 1.75 -1.77
C LYS A 293 29.44 1.81 -1.72
N GLU A 294 28.79 0.68 -1.48
CA GLU A 294 27.34 0.58 -1.36
C GLU A 294 26.83 0.89 0.06
N ILE A 295 27.69 0.82 1.08
CA ILE A 295 27.33 1.12 2.48
C ILE A 295 27.43 2.63 2.76
N TYR A 296 28.51 3.26 2.28
CA TYR A 296 28.91 4.63 2.66
C TYR A 296 28.38 5.70 1.66
N PRO A 297 28.60 7.01 1.91
CA PRO A 297 27.86 8.12 1.31
C PRO A 297 27.67 8.09 -0.20
N LEU A 298 28.54 7.44 -0.97
CA LEU A 298 28.39 7.29 -2.42
C LEU A 298 27.02 6.74 -2.83
N ASP A 299 26.39 5.83 -2.09
CA ASP A 299 25.05 5.35 -2.44
C ASP A 299 23.97 6.42 -2.26
N ILE A 300 23.97 7.12 -1.12
CA ILE A 300 23.01 8.19 -0.84
C ILE A 300 23.24 9.36 -1.79
N GLU A 301 24.50 9.68 -2.06
CA GLU A 301 24.88 10.67 -3.05
C GLU A 301 24.45 10.25 -4.46
N LYS A 302 24.65 8.99 -4.87
CA LYS A 302 24.17 8.46 -6.16
C LYS A 302 22.66 8.49 -6.23
N PHE A 303 21.97 8.16 -5.14
CA PHE A 303 20.51 8.21 -5.07
C PHE A 303 20.01 9.65 -5.27
N LEU A 304 20.60 10.62 -4.55
CA LEU A 304 20.28 12.04 -4.69
C LEU A 304 20.62 12.55 -6.09
N LYS A 305 21.85 12.35 -6.57
CA LYS A 305 22.31 12.74 -7.93
C LYS A 305 21.43 12.11 -9.00
N GLY A 306 21.13 10.81 -8.89
CA GLY A 306 20.28 10.06 -9.79
C GLY A 306 18.81 10.51 -9.79
N ASN A 307 18.39 11.30 -8.80
CA ASN A 307 17.09 11.96 -8.75
C ASN A 307 17.18 13.48 -8.97
N ASN A 308 18.30 13.98 -9.51
CA ASN A 308 18.57 15.40 -9.77
C ASN A 308 18.61 16.27 -8.50
N GLN A 309 19.03 15.69 -7.37
CA GLN A 309 19.05 16.33 -6.03
C GLN A 309 20.47 16.65 -5.56
N THR A 310 21.31 17.19 -6.46
CA THR A 310 22.74 17.43 -6.19
C THR A 310 22.98 18.41 -5.05
N SER A 311 22.12 19.42 -4.87
CA SER A 311 22.23 20.38 -3.75
C SER A 311 22.11 19.72 -2.37
N LEU A 312 21.32 18.64 -2.28
CA LEU A 312 21.14 17.89 -1.03
C LEU A 312 22.33 17.00 -0.68
N VAL A 313 23.20 16.69 -1.63
CA VAL A 313 24.45 15.93 -1.38
C VAL A 313 25.38 16.71 -0.46
N GLU A 314 25.65 17.96 -0.81
CA GLU A 314 26.55 18.82 -0.03
C GLU A 314 25.95 19.16 1.34
N LYS A 315 24.62 19.29 1.41
CA LYS A 315 23.91 19.43 2.69
C LYS A 315 24.09 18.18 3.55
N PHE A 316 23.88 16.98 2.99
CA PHE A 316 23.99 15.71 3.72
C PHE A 316 25.38 15.49 4.33
N LYS A 317 26.45 15.82 3.59
CA LYS A 317 27.84 15.70 4.08
C LYS A 317 28.10 16.50 5.36
N LYS A 318 27.47 17.67 5.50
CA LYS A 318 27.65 18.61 6.62
C LYS A 318 26.77 18.28 7.85
N LEU A 319 25.84 17.34 7.74
CA LEU A 319 24.95 16.99 8.86
C LEU A 319 25.69 16.22 9.96
N SER A 320 25.39 16.53 11.22
CA SER A 320 25.76 15.68 12.37
C SER A 320 25.18 14.26 12.22
N ILE A 321 25.76 13.26 12.89
CA ILE A 321 25.29 11.85 12.79
C ILE A 321 23.79 11.70 13.15
N PRO A 322 23.27 12.31 14.23
CA PRO A 322 21.83 12.26 14.52
C PRO A 322 20.97 12.83 13.38
N LYS A 323 21.42 13.94 12.77
CA LYS A 323 20.74 14.57 11.63
C LYS A 323 20.84 13.71 10.35
N LYS A 324 22.00 13.08 10.09
CA LYS A 324 22.18 12.12 8.99
C LYS A 324 21.19 10.97 9.12
N LYS A 325 21.08 10.33 10.30
CA LYS A 325 20.11 9.25 10.54
C LYS A 325 18.67 9.68 10.23
N LYS A 326 18.27 10.86 10.73
CA LYS A 326 16.94 11.42 10.45
C LYS A 326 16.72 11.61 8.94
N PHE A 327 17.69 12.22 8.27
CA PHE A 327 17.61 12.47 6.82
C PHE A 327 17.60 11.17 6.00
N LEU A 328 18.42 10.18 6.33
CA LEU A 328 18.42 8.85 5.69
C LEU A 328 17.05 8.17 5.82
N ARG A 329 16.47 8.20 7.03
CA ARG A 329 15.13 7.65 7.25
C ARG A 329 14.08 8.33 6.37
N GLU A 330 14.19 9.65 6.20
CA GLU A 330 13.28 10.37 5.31
C GLU A 330 13.49 10.02 3.84
N ILE A 331 14.74 9.92 3.37
CA ILE A 331 15.09 9.50 2.01
C ILE A 331 14.57 8.09 1.70
N PHE A 332 14.82 7.13 2.59
CA PHE A 332 14.33 5.76 2.43
C PHE A 332 12.81 5.67 2.48
N SER A 333 12.12 6.64 3.10
CA SER A 333 10.65 6.72 3.10
C SER A 333 10.01 7.23 1.81
N LEU A 334 10.81 7.65 0.82
CA LEU A 334 10.28 8.16 -0.45
C LEU A 334 9.88 7.00 -1.37
N ASP A 335 8.64 7.03 -1.85
CA ASP A 335 8.16 6.03 -2.82
C ASP A 335 8.91 6.21 -4.16
N LEU A 336 9.67 5.20 -4.56
CA LEU A 336 10.46 5.24 -5.79
C LEU A 336 9.63 5.45 -7.06
N ASP A 337 8.37 5.00 -7.08
CA ASP A 337 7.49 5.21 -8.22
C ASP A 337 7.03 6.69 -8.28
N VAL A 338 6.86 7.34 -7.12
CA VAL A 338 6.63 8.80 -7.01
C VAL A 338 7.84 9.54 -7.54
N LEU A 339 9.06 9.18 -7.12
CA LEU A 339 10.29 9.84 -7.58
C LEU A 339 10.51 9.70 -9.09
N LYS A 340 10.26 8.51 -9.65
CA LYS A 340 10.33 8.28 -11.11
C LYS A 340 9.38 9.19 -11.88
N LYS A 341 8.15 9.40 -11.39
CA LYS A 341 7.19 10.33 -12.00
C LYS A 341 7.65 11.79 -11.85
N GLN A 342 8.24 12.16 -10.71
CA GLN A 342 8.76 13.53 -10.50
C GLN A 342 9.89 13.90 -11.45
N LYS A 343 10.68 12.93 -11.95
CA LYS A 343 11.70 13.19 -12.99
C LYS A 343 11.14 13.77 -14.29
N ALA A 344 9.83 13.65 -14.53
CA ALA A 344 9.18 14.29 -15.66
C ALA A 344 9.08 15.82 -15.51
N PHE A 345 9.36 16.38 -14.33
CA PHE A 345 9.44 17.82 -14.13
C PHE A 345 10.51 18.42 -15.04
N LYS A 346 10.08 19.24 -16.00
CA LYS A 346 10.98 19.92 -16.94
C LYS A 346 11.30 21.31 -16.40
N THR A 347 12.58 21.53 -16.10
CA THR A 347 13.15 22.85 -15.81
C THR A 347 13.38 23.60 -17.10
N SER A 348 12.32 24.08 -17.76
CA SER A 348 12.49 25.01 -18.86
C SER A 348 11.59 26.21 -18.67
N ASN A 349 12.23 27.37 -18.83
CA ASN A 349 11.77 28.77 -18.76
C ASN A 349 10.26 28.96 -18.80
N LYS A 350 9.75 30.01 -18.13
CA LYS A 350 8.33 30.45 -18.06
C LYS A 350 7.47 30.30 -19.36
N ARG A 351 8.07 30.12 -20.54
CA ARG A 351 7.45 29.75 -21.83
C ARG A 351 7.05 28.27 -21.96
N ASP A 352 7.62 27.32 -21.23
CA ASP A 352 7.37 25.87 -21.38
C ASP A 352 6.38 25.26 -20.38
N LEU A 353 6.02 25.96 -19.30
CA LEU A 353 4.77 25.65 -18.58
C LEU A 353 3.56 25.79 -19.52
N LYS A 354 3.60 26.72 -20.50
CA LYS A 354 2.62 26.77 -21.61
C LYS A 354 2.72 25.57 -22.57
N LYS A 355 3.85 24.84 -22.60
CA LYS A 355 4.10 23.68 -23.47
C LYS A 355 3.78 22.34 -22.78
N TYR A 356 3.85 22.28 -21.45
CA TYR A 356 3.26 21.18 -20.68
C TYR A 356 1.73 21.19 -20.76
N ASP A 357 1.13 22.38 -20.80
CA ASP A 357 -0.30 22.58 -21.13
C ASP A 357 -0.64 22.26 -22.60
N LYS A 358 0.34 22.19 -23.53
CA LYS A 358 0.14 21.78 -24.94
C LYS A 358 -0.10 20.28 -25.13
N VAL A 359 -0.07 19.47 -24.09
CA VAL A 359 -0.16 17.99 -24.19
C VAL A 359 -1.61 17.49 -24.35
N LEU A 360 -2.61 18.33 -24.12
CA LEU A 360 -3.95 18.06 -24.61
C LEU A 360 -4.03 18.61 -26.03
N ASP A 361 -3.78 17.74 -27.00
CA ASP A 361 -4.04 18.05 -28.40
C ASP A 361 -5.53 18.33 -28.56
N SER A 362 -5.90 19.61 -28.53
CA SER A 362 -7.29 20.06 -28.54
C SER A 362 -8.03 19.60 -29.77
N ASP A 363 -7.30 19.31 -30.84
CA ASP A 363 -7.83 19.03 -32.16
C ASP A 363 -8.51 17.65 -32.20
N ASN A 364 -8.16 16.76 -31.26
CA ASN A 364 -8.70 15.41 -31.14
C ASN A 364 -9.74 15.23 -30.02
N ILE A 365 -10.10 16.30 -29.30
CA ILE A 365 -11.09 16.26 -28.21
C ILE A 365 -12.41 16.84 -28.66
N LYS A 366 -13.49 16.06 -28.50
CA LYS A 366 -14.86 16.48 -28.81
C LYS A 366 -15.71 16.55 -27.52
N PRO A 367 -16.60 17.54 -27.36
CA PRO A 367 -17.55 17.55 -26.24
C PRO A 367 -18.40 16.28 -26.19
N LEU A 368 -18.60 15.73 -24.99
CA LEU A 368 -19.60 14.68 -24.80
C LEU A 368 -20.99 15.28 -25.01
N LYS A 369 -21.74 14.78 -25.99
CA LYS A 369 -23.05 15.34 -26.37
C LYS A 369 -24.20 14.86 -25.50
N ILE A 370 -24.16 13.61 -25.04
CA ILE A 370 -25.26 12.94 -24.34
C ILE A 370 -24.69 12.17 -23.14
N SER A 371 -25.34 12.32 -21.99
CA SER A 371 -25.21 11.45 -20.83
C SER A 371 -26.61 11.00 -20.43
N LYS A 372 -26.75 9.75 -19.96
CA LYS A 372 -28.06 9.19 -19.60
C LYS A 372 -28.36 9.46 -18.14
N LYS A 373 -29.62 9.76 -17.82
CA LYS A 373 -30.14 9.68 -16.45
C LYS A 373 -30.46 8.22 -16.10
N ALA A 374 -30.40 7.88 -14.82
CA ALA A 374 -30.89 6.59 -14.34
C ALA A 374 -32.41 6.48 -14.48
N ASN A 375 -32.91 5.26 -14.67
CA ASN A 375 -34.34 4.97 -14.73
C ASN A 375 -34.78 4.03 -13.58
N GLU A 376 -36.07 3.69 -13.52
CA GLU A 376 -36.60 2.80 -12.48
C GLU A 376 -35.98 1.40 -12.46
N LYS A 377 -35.57 0.85 -13.62
CA LYS A 377 -34.90 -0.45 -13.69
C LYS A 377 -33.52 -0.38 -13.04
N ASP A 378 -32.84 0.75 -13.19
CA ASP A 378 -31.59 1.03 -12.48
C ASP A 378 -31.85 1.09 -10.98
N LEU A 379 -32.81 1.89 -10.52
CA LEU A 379 -33.16 1.97 -9.10
C LEU A 379 -33.41 0.57 -8.47
N LYS A 380 -34.26 -0.24 -9.09
CA LYS A 380 -34.56 -1.62 -8.64
C LYS A 380 -33.29 -2.48 -8.60
N LYS A 381 -32.42 -2.36 -9.61
CA LYS A 381 -31.16 -3.12 -9.67
C LYS A 381 -30.18 -2.69 -8.58
N GLY A 382 -30.12 -1.40 -8.27
CA GLY A 382 -29.29 -0.84 -7.21
C GLY A 382 -29.62 -1.44 -5.85
N VAL A 383 -30.88 -1.35 -5.45
CA VAL A 383 -31.39 -1.92 -4.20
C VAL A 383 -31.09 -3.41 -4.10
N GLN A 384 -31.32 -4.18 -5.17
CA GLN A 384 -30.99 -5.61 -5.20
C GLN A 384 -29.49 -5.87 -5.02
N THR A 385 -28.65 -5.02 -5.59
CA THR A 385 -27.18 -5.14 -5.52
C THR A 385 -26.67 -4.82 -4.12
N LEU A 386 -27.25 -3.81 -3.45
CA LEU A 386 -26.98 -3.49 -2.05
C LEU A 386 -27.45 -4.59 -1.11
N LYS A 387 -28.66 -5.12 -1.29
CA LYS A 387 -29.17 -6.26 -0.48
C LYS A 387 -28.26 -7.49 -0.55
N LYS A 388 -27.59 -7.71 -1.70
CA LYS A 388 -26.58 -8.76 -1.89
C LYS A 388 -25.18 -8.39 -1.35
N GLN A 389 -25.05 -7.23 -0.71
CA GLN A 389 -23.81 -6.68 -0.14
C GLN A 389 -22.66 -6.73 -1.15
N LYS A 390 -22.93 -6.25 -2.39
CA LYS A 390 -21.95 -6.24 -3.48
C LYS A 390 -21.20 -4.92 -3.65
N VAL A 391 -21.53 -3.92 -2.86
CA VAL A 391 -20.97 -2.57 -2.97
C VAL A 391 -20.25 -2.19 -1.68
N ALA A 392 -19.06 -1.62 -1.81
CA ALA A 392 -18.34 -0.97 -0.73
C ALA A 392 -18.04 0.50 -1.08
N LEU A 393 -17.61 1.28 -0.09
CA LEU A 393 -17.28 2.69 -0.24
C LEU A 393 -15.77 2.93 -0.04
N ILE A 394 -15.20 3.85 -0.81
CA ILE A 394 -13.93 4.51 -0.52
C ILE A 394 -14.15 6.02 -0.43
N ILE A 395 -13.86 6.60 0.72
CA ILE A 395 -13.89 8.05 0.95
C ILE A 395 -12.50 8.64 0.69
N LEU A 396 -12.40 9.59 -0.24
CA LEU A 396 -11.16 10.32 -0.55
C LEU A 396 -10.99 11.46 0.48
N ALA A 397 -10.30 11.18 1.58
CA ALA A 397 -10.19 12.08 2.74
C ALA A 397 -8.77 12.61 2.99
N ALA A 398 -7.87 12.53 2.01
CA ALA A 398 -6.47 12.93 2.16
C ALA A 398 -6.22 14.45 2.17
N GLY A 399 -7.23 15.26 1.86
CA GLY A 399 -7.15 16.72 1.79
C GLY A 399 -7.13 17.40 3.16
N GLN A 400 -6.38 18.50 3.25
CA GLN A 400 -6.36 19.40 4.40
C GLN A 400 -7.35 20.56 4.21
N GLY A 401 -7.86 21.10 5.31
CA GLY A 401 -8.84 22.19 5.35
C GLY A 401 -8.26 23.59 5.12
N THR A 402 -6.99 23.73 4.71
CA THR A 402 -6.27 25.03 4.74
C THR A 402 -6.98 26.15 3.95
N ARG A 403 -7.66 25.85 2.84
CA ARG A 403 -8.44 26.86 2.07
C ARG A 403 -9.66 27.40 2.83
N LEU A 404 -10.11 26.70 3.86
CA LEU A 404 -11.20 27.11 4.76
C LEU A 404 -10.67 27.90 5.97
N GLY A 405 -9.35 28.11 6.09
CA GLY A 405 -8.72 28.56 7.32
C GLY A 405 -8.80 27.53 8.44
N PHE A 406 -8.81 26.24 8.08
CA PHE A 406 -8.93 25.12 9.00
C PHE A 406 -7.71 24.21 8.92
N ASP A 407 -6.89 24.22 9.97
CA ASP A 407 -5.58 23.54 10.01
C ASP A 407 -5.68 22.04 10.39
N LYS A 408 -6.81 21.41 10.08
CA LYS A 408 -7.08 19.98 10.31
C LYS A 408 -7.61 19.32 9.05
N ALA A 409 -7.70 17.99 9.07
CA ALA A 409 -8.30 17.21 7.98
C ALA A 409 -9.66 17.81 7.57
N LYS A 410 -9.87 17.98 6.26
CA LYS A 410 -11.11 18.62 5.77
C LYS A 410 -12.37 17.90 6.26
N GLY A 411 -12.32 16.57 6.39
CA GLY A 411 -13.46 15.78 6.87
C GLY A 411 -13.92 16.10 8.30
N LEU A 412 -13.08 16.74 9.12
CA LEU A 412 -13.38 17.19 10.48
C LEU A 412 -14.04 18.58 10.51
N PHE A 413 -14.14 19.25 9.37
CA PHE A 413 -14.79 20.55 9.29
C PHE A 413 -16.30 20.39 9.52
N LYS A 414 -16.89 21.30 10.31
CA LYS A 414 -18.31 21.25 10.67
C LYS A 414 -19.16 22.11 9.74
N VAL A 415 -20.30 21.57 9.34
CA VAL A 415 -21.37 22.26 8.59
C VAL A 415 -22.68 21.87 9.28
N CYS A 416 -23.53 22.83 9.63
CA CYS A 416 -24.73 22.58 10.45
C CYS A 416 -24.43 21.72 11.72
N ASN A 417 -23.40 22.08 12.48
CA ASN A 417 -22.93 21.41 13.71
C ASN A 417 -22.41 19.95 13.59
N LYS A 418 -22.46 19.33 12.40
CA LYS A 418 -21.89 18.01 12.13
C LYS A 418 -20.66 18.12 11.24
N THR A 419 -19.66 17.28 11.50
CA THR A 419 -18.50 17.12 10.63
C THR A 419 -18.92 16.53 9.29
N LEU A 420 -18.13 16.76 8.23
CA LEU A 420 -18.38 16.14 6.93
C LEU A 420 -18.40 14.61 7.00
N PHE A 421 -17.58 14.01 7.88
CA PHE A 421 -17.65 12.57 8.14
C PHE A 421 -19.00 12.16 8.72
N GLU A 422 -19.50 12.85 9.74
CA GLU A 422 -20.80 12.54 10.36
C GLU A 422 -21.95 12.61 9.35
N HIS A 423 -21.97 13.62 8.47
CA HIS A 423 -22.98 13.71 7.41
C HIS A 423 -23.00 12.46 6.52
N LEU A 424 -21.84 11.98 6.07
CA LEU A 424 -21.78 10.76 5.24
C LEU A 424 -22.12 9.50 6.04
N LEU A 425 -21.63 9.40 7.28
CA LEU A 425 -21.85 8.22 8.13
C LEU A 425 -23.33 8.06 8.51
N ASP A 426 -24.05 9.15 8.76
CA ASP A 426 -25.48 9.12 9.06
C ASP A 426 -26.30 8.59 7.86
N LYS A 427 -25.95 9.00 6.64
CA LYS A 427 -26.59 8.48 5.41
C LYS A 427 -26.33 6.97 5.25
N ILE A 428 -25.11 6.51 5.56
CA ILE A 428 -24.75 5.09 5.52
C ILE A 428 -25.55 4.30 6.55
N LYS A 429 -25.65 4.77 7.80
CA LYS A 429 -26.45 4.11 8.85
C LYS A 429 -27.91 3.99 8.47
N SER A 430 -28.50 5.09 8.02
CA SER A 430 -29.89 5.11 7.54
C SER A 430 -30.12 4.10 6.41
N LYS A 431 -29.18 3.97 5.46
CA LYS A 431 -29.27 2.96 4.38
C LYS A 431 -29.15 1.53 4.92
N GLN A 432 -28.26 1.27 5.87
CA GLN A 432 -28.11 -0.05 6.51
C GLN A 432 -29.38 -0.47 7.24
N GLU A 433 -29.96 0.43 8.04
CA GLU A 433 -31.21 0.21 8.77
C GLU A 433 -32.36 -0.07 7.80
N LYS A 434 -32.54 0.80 6.79
CA LYS A 434 -33.61 0.66 5.79
C LYS A 434 -33.55 -0.65 5.01
N LEU A 435 -32.36 -1.15 4.72
CA LEU A 435 -32.17 -2.37 3.92
C LEU A 435 -31.87 -3.61 4.76
N ASN A 436 -31.70 -3.46 6.07
CA ASN A 436 -31.21 -4.49 7.00
C ASN A 436 -29.95 -5.22 6.49
N ILE A 437 -28.90 -4.45 6.21
CA ILE A 437 -27.62 -4.94 5.68
C ILE A 437 -26.42 -4.30 6.37
N LYS A 438 -25.24 -4.90 6.18
CA LYS A 438 -23.94 -4.29 6.53
C LYS A 438 -23.28 -3.71 5.28
N LEU A 439 -22.85 -2.46 5.38
CA LEU A 439 -22.08 -1.76 4.36
C LEU A 439 -20.64 -1.56 4.84
N TYR A 440 -19.69 -1.78 3.94
CA TYR A 440 -18.26 -1.68 4.22
C TYR A 440 -17.71 -0.40 3.61
N LEU A 441 -16.88 0.33 4.37
CA LEU A 441 -16.27 1.57 3.93
C LEU A 441 -14.79 1.64 4.29
N SER A 442 -14.04 2.30 3.44
CA SER A 442 -12.61 2.55 3.62
C SER A 442 -12.29 4.01 3.44
N ILE A 443 -11.40 4.53 4.28
CA ILE A 443 -11.03 5.94 4.27
C ILE A 443 -9.60 6.06 3.77
N MET A 444 -9.43 6.73 2.62
CA MET A 444 -8.12 7.05 2.07
C MET A 444 -7.59 8.33 2.71
N THR A 445 -6.53 8.18 3.51
CA THR A 445 -5.85 9.25 4.26
C THR A 445 -4.53 9.66 3.59
N SER A 446 -3.93 10.74 4.06
CA SER A 446 -2.53 11.10 3.78
C SER A 446 -1.66 10.95 5.03
N GLU A 447 -0.34 11.00 4.85
CA GLU A 447 0.62 11.00 5.98
C GLU A 447 0.30 12.09 7.01
N ILE A 448 -0.09 13.27 6.53
CA ILE A 448 -0.31 14.46 7.38
C ILE A 448 -1.58 14.30 8.23
N ASN A 449 -2.64 13.71 7.68
CA ASN A 449 -3.96 13.70 8.33
C ASN A 449 -4.40 12.33 8.90
N ARG A 450 -3.62 11.27 8.66
CA ARG A 450 -4.02 9.91 9.05
C ARG A 450 -4.27 9.79 10.56
N ARG A 451 -3.35 10.29 11.39
CA ARG A 451 -3.43 10.16 12.85
C ARG A 451 -4.66 10.87 13.42
N GLU A 452 -4.93 12.09 12.97
CA GLU A 452 -6.08 12.88 13.42
C GLU A 452 -7.41 12.22 13.02
N ILE A 453 -7.50 11.68 11.79
CA ILE A 453 -8.70 10.99 11.31
C ILE A 453 -8.93 9.70 12.12
N ILE A 454 -7.91 8.85 12.27
CA ILE A 454 -8.06 7.59 13.04
C ILE A 454 -8.47 7.89 14.48
N SER A 455 -7.81 8.86 15.14
CA SER A 455 -8.14 9.24 16.52
C SER A 455 -9.57 9.77 16.65
N PHE A 456 -10.06 10.50 15.64
CA PHE A 456 -11.45 10.96 15.62
C PHE A 456 -12.44 9.79 15.57
N PHE A 457 -12.20 8.79 14.73
CA PHE A 457 -13.06 7.60 14.67
C PHE A 457 -12.99 6.78 15.95
N GLU A 458 -11.80 6.56 16.51
CA GLU A 458 -11.61 5.83 17.77
C GLU A 458 -12.31 6.51 18.94
N LYS A 459 -12.12 7.83 19.11
CA LYS A 459 -12.76 8.62 20.18
C LYS A 459 -14.29 8.57 20.11
N ASN A 460 -14.85 8.50 18.91
CA ASN A 460 -16.29 8.40 18.68
C ASN A 460 -16.77 6.94 18.58
N LYS A 461 -15.98 5.96 19.04
CA LYS A 461 -16.33 4.52 19.03
C LYS A 461 -16.78 4.04 17.64
N ASN A 462 -16.05 4.46 16.59
CA ASN A 462 -16.37 4.22 15.18
C ASN A 462 -17.82 4.60 14.81
N PHE A 463 -18.43 5.55 15.52
CA PHE A 463 -19.81 5.96 15.34
C PHE A 463 -20.81 4.80 15.44
N GLY A 464 -20.48 3.72 16.16
CA GLY A 464 -21.35 2.53 16.29
C GLY A 464 -21.25 1.53 15.14
N PHE A 465 -20.37 1.75 14.16
CA PHE A 465 -20.05 0.71 13.17
C PHE A 465 -19.22 -0.41 13.81
N GLU A 466 -19.43 -1.64 13.35
CA GLU A 466 -18.61 -2.76 13.81
C GLU A 466 -17.16 -2.60 13.37
N LYS A 467 -16.22 -3.17 14.14
CA LYS A 467 -14.78 -3.07 13.88
C LYS A 467 -14.38 -3.58 12.49
N ASP A 468 -15.16 -4.50 11.91
CA ASP A 468 -14.90 -5.03 10.57
C ASP A 468 -15.54 -4.20 9.44
N GLN A 469 -16.24 -3.10 9.71
CA GLN A 469 -16.90 -2.29 8.67
C GLN A 469 -16.07 -1.11 8.17
N ILE A 470 -15.18 -0.57 9.00
CA ILE A 470 -14.39 0.63 8.70
C ILE A 470 -12.90 0.28 8.64
N ASP A 471 -12.28 0.55 7.49
CA ASP A 471 -10.83 0.41 7.33
C ASP A 471 -10.17 1.74 6.90
N PHE A 472 -8.86 1.86 7.12
CA PHE A 472 -8.09 3.04 6.75
C PHE A 472 -6.85 2.64 5.96
N PHE A 473 -6.66 3.24 4.78
CA PHE A 473 -5.42 3.12 4.01
C PHE A 473 -4.84 4.50 3.69
N LYS A 474 -3.56 4.52 3.32
CA LYS A 474 -2.77 5.74 3.14
C LYS A 474 -2.35 5.85 1.68
N GLN A 475 -2.55 7.02 1.08
CA GLN A 475 -1.95 7.35 -0.22
C GLN A 475 -0.49 7.81 -0.03
N PRO A 476 0.38 7.67 -1.05
CA PRO A 476 1.75 8.15 -0.97
C PRO A 476 1.81 9.69 -0.93
N SER A 477 3.01 10.20 -0.66
CA SER A 477 3.30 11.64 -0.68
C SER A 477 4.52 11.91 -1.54
N ALA A 478 4.52 13.05 -2.21
CA ALA A 478 5.58 13.50 -3.09
C ALA A 478 6.32 14.70 -2.47
N PRO A 479 7.66 14.77 -2.58
CA PRO A 479 8.43 15.96 -2.24
C PRO A 479 7.94 17.21 -2.98
N PHE A 480 7.95 18.37 -2.31
CA PHE A 480 7.82 19.65 -3.02
C PHE A 480 9.09 19.94 -3.81
N LEU A 481 8.91 20.52 -5.00
CA LEU A 481 10.02 20.91 -5.88
C LEU A 481 10.16 22.43 -5.93
N ASP A 482 11.39 22.94 -5.98
CA ASP A 482 11.67 24.33 -6.34
C ASP A 482 11.62 24.56 -7.86
N GLU A 483 11.93 25.77 -8.32
CA GLU A 483 11.95 26.09 -9.76
C GLU A 483 13.00 25.30 -10.56
N LYS A 484 14.00 24.74 -9.89
CA LYS A 484 15.06 23.90 -10.47
C LYS A 484 14.74 22.40 -10.36
N GLY A 485 13.57 22.02 -9.82
CA GLY A 485 13.21 20.62 -9.59
C GLY A 485 13.92 19.98 -8.39
N SER A 486 14.58 20.76 -7.54
CA SER A 486 15.21 20.28 -6.32
C SER A 486 14.18 20.14 -5.20
N TRP A 487 14.33 19.12 -4.37
CA TRP A 487 13.49 18.86 -3.20
C TRP A 487 13.71 19.94 -2.16
N ILE A 488 12.60 20.50 -1.68
CA ILE A 488 12.62 21.52 -0.66
C ILE A 488 12.72 20.88 0.71
N THR A 489 13.62 21.39 1.55
CA THR A 489 13.76 20.97 2.94
C THR A 489 13.51 22.12 3.91
N ASP A 490 12.92 21.80 5.06
CA ASP A 490 12.71 22.66 6.23
C ASP A 490 13.31 21.95 7.44
N ASN A 491 14.24 22.59 8.17
CA ASN A 491 14.85 22.00 9.38
C ASN A 491 15.36 20.54 9.18
N ASP A 492 16.10 20.34 8.09
CA ASP A 492 16.64 19.05 7.65
C ASP A 492 15.58 17.97 7.34
N LYS A 493 14.33 18.39 7.15
CA LYS A 493 13.20 17.52 6.75
C LYS A 493 12.72 17.84 5.34
N ILE A 494 12.52 16.82 4.51
CA ILE A 494 11.97 16.97 3.16
C ILE A 494 10.48 17.34 3.27
N LEU A 495 10.11 18.48 2.71
CA LEU A 495 8.72 18.92 2.65
C LEU A 495 7.97 18.06 1.63
N LYS A 496 6.86 17.45 2.05
CA LYS A 496 6.05 16.53 1.24
C LYS A 496 4.58 16.94 1.25
N ALA A 497 3.86 16.58 0.19
CA ALA A 497 2.42 16.68 0.13
C ALA A 497 1.80 15.41 -0.49
N PRO A 498 0.50 15.13 -0.24
CA PRO A 498 -0.17 14.00 -0.87
C PRO A 498 -0.09 14.11 -2.40
N ASP A 499 0.18 13.00 -3.10
CA ASP A 499 0.50 12.98 -4.55
C ASP A 499 -0.74 12.92 -5.46
N GLY A 500 -1.90 13.27 -4.91
CA GLY A 500 -3.18 13.29 -5.61
C GLY A 500 -3.99 12.01 -5.42
N ASN A 501 -5.23 11.98 -5.92
CA ASN A 501 -6.11 10.83 -5.77
C ASN A 501 -5.85 9.71 -6.80
N GLY A 502 -4.99 9.93 -7.80
CA GLY A 502 -4.63 8.92 -8.81
C GLY A 502 -3.94 7.69 -8.24
N SER A 503 -3.21 7.83 -7.14
CA SER A 503 -2.53 6.72 -6.45
C SER A 503 -3.48 5.77 -5.70
N ILE A 504 -4.80 6.00 -5.75
CA ILE A 504 -5.82 5.15 -5.14
C ILE A 504 -5.75 3.70 -5.63
N PHE A 505 -5.58 3.47 -6.94
CA PHE A 505 -5.62 2.12 -7.51
C PHE A 505 -4.51 1.24 -6.92
N LYS A 506 -3.28 1.75 -6.91
CA LYS A 506 -2.13 1.11 -6.30
C LYS A 506 -2.31 0.95 -4.78
N SER A 507 -2.60 2.05 -4.08
CA SER A 507 -2.66 2.07 -2.61
C SER A 507 -3.74 1.16 -2.04
N PHE A 508 -4.91 1.11 -2.70
CA PHE A 508 -6.01 0.25 -2.31
C PHE A 508 -5.70 -1.22 -2.60
N CYS A 509 -5.27 -1.56 -3.82
CA CYS A 509 -4.95 -2.95 -4.20
C CYS A 509 -3.76 -3.54 -3.42
N GLU A 510 -2.85 -2.70 -2.93
CA GLU A 510 -1.76 -3.11 -2.04
C GLU A 510 -2.18 -3.19 -0.56
N SER A 511 -3.38 -2.75 -0.18
CA SER A 511 -3.86 -2.82 1.21
C SER A 511 -4.50 -4.19 1.52
N ASN A 512 -4.58 -4.56 2.80
CA ASN A 512 -5.31 -5.77 3.22
C ASN A 512 -6.84 -5.65 3.02
N ILE A 513 -7.31 -4.43 2.77
CA ILE A 513 -8.72 -4.12 2.50
C ILE A 513 -9.14 -4.70 1.15
N PHE A 514 -8.29 -4.64 0.12
CA PHE A 514 -8.61 -5.23 -1.18
C PHE A 514 -8.88 -6.74 -1.06
N PHE A 515 -8.04 -7.43 -0.28
CA PHE A 515 -8.24 -8.85 0.03
C PHE A 515 -9.54 -9.08 0.80
N LYS A 516 -9.79 -8.30 1.86
CA LYS A 516 -11.04 -8.34 2.63
C LYS A 516 -12.27 -8.13 1.74
N TYR A 517 -12.23 -7.20 0.80
CA TYR A 517 -13.36 -6.94 -0.11
C TYR A 517 -13.59 -8.11 -1.06
N LYS A 518 -12.52 -8.77 -1.54
CA LYS A 518 -12.63 -10.02 -2.30
C LYS A 518 -13.27 -11.14 -1.49
N THR A 519 -12.85 -11.36 -0.23
CA THR A 519 -13.40 -12.43 0.61
C THR A 519 -14.87 -12.18 0.98
N LYS A 520 -15.26 -10.92 1.20
CA LYS A 520 -16.65 -10.49 1.38
C LYS A 520 -17.46 -10.48 0.08
N LYS A 521 -16.87 -10.89 -1.05
CA LYS A 521 -17.49 -10.95 -2.40
C LYS A 521 -18.05 -9.61 -2.87
N ILE A 522 -17.42 -8.50 -2.47
CA ILE A 522 -17.69 -7.16 -3.01
C ILE A 522 -17.32 -7.15 -4.49
N LYS A 523 -18.12 -6.44 -5.29
CA LYS A 523 -17.95 -6.32 -6.74
C LYS A 523 -17.74 -4.89 -7.20
N TYR A 524 -18.34 -3.93 -6.51
CA TYR A 524 -18.34 -2.53 -6.92
C TYR A 524 -17.83 -1.66 -5.77
N ILE A 525 -17.09 -0.61 -6.10
CA ILE A 525 -16.61 0.37 -5.14
C ILE A 525 -17.14 1.74 -5.55
N SER A 526 -17.94 2.34 -4.67
CA SER A 526 -18.29 3.76 -4.73
C SER A 526 -17.12 4.57 -4.22
N THR A 527 -16.64 5.53 -5.00
CA THR A 527 -15.53 6.42 -4.63
C THR A 527 -16.06 7.84 -4.56
N VAL A 528 -15.94 8.46 -3.39
CA VAL A 528 -16.55 9.78 -3.12
C VAL A 528 -15.54 10.74 -2.48
N PRO A 529 -15.55 12.03 -2.84
CA PRO A 529 -14.76 13.02 -2.13
C PRO A 529 -15.41 13.35 -0.79
N ILE A 530 -14.61 13.58 0.25
CA ILE A 530 -15.13 13.97 1.57
C ILE A 530 -15.75 15.37 1.59
N ASP A 531 -15.51 16.20 0.58
CA ASP A 531 -15.86 17.61 0.61
C ASP A 531 -17.31 17.92 0.24
N ASN A 532 -18.12 16.94 -0.15
CA ASN A 532 -19.51 17.15 -0.53
C ASN A 532 -20.45 16.42 0.45
N PRO A 533 -21.06 17.11 1.43
CA PRO A 533 -21.95 16.49 2.41
C PRO A 533 -23.33 16.12 1.86
N LEU A 534 -23.70 16.63 0.67
CA LEU A 534 -25.01 16.38 0.07
C LEU A 534 -25.10 15.00 -0.63
N LEU A 535 -23.97 14.41 -1.03
CA LEU A 535 -23.99 13.14 -1.78
C LEU A 535 -24.59 11.97 -0.98
N ASP A 536 -25.24 11.03 -1.67
CA ASP A 536 -25.53 9.68 -1.17
C ASP A 536 -24.36 8.74 -1.53
N PRO A 537 -23.59 8.22 -0.54
CA PRO A 537 -22.46 7.32 -0.80
C PRO A 537 -22.87 6.00 -1.45
N PHE A 538 -24.12 5.57 -1.26
CA PHE A 538 -24.69 4.31 -1.76
C PHE A 538 -25.97 4.57 -2.56
N ASP A 539 -25.89 5.51 -3.50
CA ASP A 539 -26.96 5.86 -4.44
C ASP A 539 -27.41 4.64 -5.26
N ASP A 540 -28.64 4.20 -5.01
CA ASP A 540 -29.26 3.03 -5.62
C ASP A 540 -29.35 3.16 -7.15
N ALA A 541 -29.78 4.32 -7.65
CA ALA A 541 -29.90 4.58 -9.09
C ALA A 541 -28.53 4.52 -9.77
N PHE A 542 -27.51 5.12 -9.15
CA PHE A 542 -26.14 5.09 -9.66
C PHE A 542 -25.55 3.68 -9.71
N ILE A 543 -25.75 2.91 -8.64
CA ILE A 543 -25.31 1.51 -8.57
C ILE A 543 -26.00 0.68 -9.64
N GLY A 544 -27.32 0.80 -9.75
CA GLY A 544 -28.10 0.06 -10.72
C GLY A 544 -27.71 0.36 -12.16
N PHE A 545 -27.52 1.64 -12.48
CA PHE A 545 -27.11 2.09 -13.81
C PHE A 545 -25.78 1.46 -14.19
N HIS A 546 -24.79 1.48 -13.29
CA HIS A 546 -23.49 0.87 -13.53
C HIS A 546 -23.62 -0.64 -13.84
N VAL A 547 -24.41 -1.36 -13.02
CA VAL A 547 -24.59 -2.82 -13.15
C VAL A 547 -25.35 -3.18 -14.42
N ASN A 548 -26.45 -2.51 -14.73
CA ASN A 548 -27.25 -2.78 -15.93
C ASN A 548 -26.45 -2.50 -17.21
N ASN A 549 -25.63 -1.45 -17.20
CA ASN A 549 -24.75 -1.13 -18.33
C ASN A 549 -23.49 -2.02 -18.37
N LYS A 550 -23.27 -2.90 -17.39
CA LYS A 550 -22.05 -3.72 -17.28
C LYS A 550 -20.77 -2.88 -17.38
N SER A 551 -20.76 -1.72 -16.74
CA SER A 551 -19.64 -0.78 -16.84
C SER A 551 -18.45 -1.27 -16.02
N ASP A 552 -17.24 -0.91 -16.43
CA ASP A 552 -16.06 -1.01 -15.58
C ASP A 552 -15.94 0.20 -14.66
N VAL A 553 -16.28 1.36 -15.21
CA VAL A 553 -16.34 2.64 -14.49
C VAL A 553 -17.61 3.37 -14.91
N THR A 554 -18.31 3.95 -13.95
CA THR A 554 -19.34 4.95 -14.21
C THR A 554 -18.98 6.24 -13.50
N ILE A 555 -18.98 7.34 -14.24
CA ILE A 555 -18.75 8.70 -13.75
C ILE A 555 -20.11 9.35 -13.50
N LYS A 556 -20.39 9.76 -12.26
CA LYS A 556 -21.57 10.60 -12.00
C LYS A 556 -21.23 12.03 -12.43
N CYS A 557 -22.03 12.60 -13.30
CA CYS A 557 -21.80 13.94 -13.85
C CYS A 557 -23.04 14.82 -13.72
N MET A 558 -22.85 16.11 -13.92
CA MET A 558 -23.92 17.11 -13.98
C MET A 558 -23.78 17.92 -15.26
N GLU A 559 -24.86 18.60 -15.63
CA GLU A 559 -24.81 19.60 -16.69
C GLU A 559 -23.96 20.80 -16.25
N ARG A 560 -23.12 21.31 -17.16
CA ARG A 560 -22.34 22.52 -16.93
C ARG A 560 -23.25 23.74 -16.94
N LYS A 561 -23.10 24.59 -15.92
CA LYS A 561 -23.90 25.84 -15.82
C LYS A 561 -23.21 27.02 -16.52
N SER A 562 -21.87 27.01 -16.61
CA SER A 562 -21.12 28.07 -17.29
C SER A 562 -19.74 27.62 -17.79
N LEU A 563 -19.14 28.42 -18.67
CA LEU A 563 -17.78 28.18 -19.16
C LEU A 563 -16.73 28.37 -18.05
N ASP A 564 -16.95 29.29 -17.11
CA ASP A 564 -16.02 29.65 -16.02
C ASP A 564 -16.13 28.72 -14.79
N GLU A 565 -16.97 27.69 -14.86
CA GLU A 565 -17.15 26.70 -13.81
C GLU A 565 -15.82 25.98 -13.47
N LYS A 566 -15.41 26.01 -12.20
CA LYS A 566 -14.14 25.44 -11.67
C LYS A 566 -14.20 23.92 -11.51
N GLN A 567 -14.78 23.22 -12.48
CA GLN A 567 -14.95 21.77 -12.51
C GLN A 567 -14.37 21.21 -13.81
N GLY A 568 -13.84 19.99 -13.77
CA GLY A 568 -13.34 19.34 -14.98
C GLY A 568 -14.47 19.04 -15.96
N ALA A 569 -14.26 19.32 -17.25
CA ALA A 569 -15.23 19.04 -18.31
C ALA A 569 -15.08 17.62 -18.84
N ILE A 570 -16.19 17.04 -19.32
CA ILE A 570 -16.19 15.70 -19.92
C ILE A 570 -16.28 15.78 -21.44
N GLY A 571 -15.28 15.20 -22.10
CA GLY A 571 -15.19 15.07 -23.55
C GLY A 571 -14.94 13.63 -23.99
N LEU A 572 -14.68 13.50 -25.28
CA LEU A 572 -14.27 12.29 -25.95
C LEU A 572 -12.94 12.52 -26.65
N GLN A 573 -11.98 11.63 -26.43
CA GLN A 573 -10.73 11.55 -27.18
C GLN A 573 -10.64 10.14 -27.77
N ASP A 574 -10.52 10.04 -29.09
CA ASP A 574 -10.53 8.75 -29.81
C ASP A 574 -11.74 7.86 -29.47
N GLY A 575 -12.91 8.49 -29.28
CA GLY A 575 -14.15 7.83 -28.90
C GLY A 575 -14.25 7.39 -27.43
N LYS A 576 -13.20 7.60 -26.62
CA LYS A 576 -13.18 7.26 -25.19
C LYS A 576 -13.43 8.49 -24.32
N ILE A 577 -14.09 8.29 -23.18
CA ILE A 577 -14.33 9.38 -22.22
C ILE A 577 -13.01 9.94 -21.71
N LYS A 578 -12.88 11.26 -21.78
CA LYS A 578 -11.74 12.04 -21.29
C LYS A 578 -12.26 13.14 -20.37
N ILE A 579 -11.62 13.32 -19.22
CA ILE A 579 -11.87 14.45 -18.32
C ILE A 579 -10.76 15.48 -18.51
N ILE A 580 -11.15 16.73 -18.75
CA ILE A 580 -10.26 17.88 -18.95
C ILE A 580 -10.39 18.79 -17.74
N GLU A 581 -9.32 18.93 -16.96
CA GLU A 581 -9.32 19.80 -15.77
C GLU A 581 -9.54 21.28 -16.12
N TYR A 582 -10.23 21.99 -15.23
CA TYR A 582 -10.66 23.38 -15.47
C TYR A 582 -9.49 24.35 -15.70
N ILE A 583 -8.32 24.06 -15.11
CA ILE A 583 -7.10 24.85 -15.30
C ILE A 583 -6.65 24.82 -16.76
N HIS A 584 -6.84 23.69 -17.46
CA HIS A 584 -6.52 23.57 -18.88
C HIS A 584 -7.61 24.20 -19.76
N LEU A 585 -8.88 24.07 -19.38
CA LEU A 585 -10.00 24.75 -20.07
C LEU A 585 -9.80 26.27 -20.13
N ASN A 586 -9.40 26.87 -19.02
CA ASN A 586 -9.25 28.33 -18.92
C ASN A 586 -8.05 28.88 -19.71
N LYS A 587 -7.02 28.04 -19.94
CA LYS A 587 -5.78 28.46 -20.62
C LYS A 587 -5.82 28.23 -22.13
N ASN A 588 -6.59 27.27 -22.62
CA ASN A 588 -6.64 26.93 -24.04
C ASN A 588 -7.89 27.54 -24.71
N LEU A 589 -7.67 28.51 -25.61
CA LEU A 589 -8.74 29.18 -26.35
C LEU A 589 -9.57 28.22 -27.20
N ASN A 590 -9.00 27.11 -27.69
CA ASN A 590 -9.74 26.10 -28.44
C ASN A 590 -10.74 25.37 -27.53
N PHE A 591 -10.36 25.03 -26.29
CA PHE A 591 -11.32 24.44 -25.34
C PHE A 591 -12.43 25.40 -24.94
N LYS A 592 -12.16 26.71 -24.87
CA LYS A 592 -13.23 27.71 -24.64
C LYS A 592 -14.25 27.79 -25.78
N LYS A 593 -13.86 27.47 -27.01
CA LYS A 593 -14.78 27.36 -28.16
C LYS A 593 -15.61 26.07 -28.13
N LEU A 594 -15.13 25.04 -27.43
CA LEU A 594 -15.81 23.77 -27.31
C LEU A 594 -16.86 23.84 -26.20
N ASN A 595 -18.13 23.76 -26.59
CA ASN A 595 -19.26 23.80 -25.67
C ASN A 595 -19.43 22.46 -24.94
N PHE A 596 -18.60 22.22 -23.92
CA PHE A 596 -18.70 21.05 -23.05
C PHE A 596 -19.99 21.09 -22.23
N LYS A 597 -20.82 20.05 -22.35
CA LYS A 597 -22.12 19.98 -21.68
C LYS A 597 -22.08 19.43 -20.25
N PHE A 598 -21.05 18.66 -19.91
CA PHE A 598 -21.03 17.92 -18.64
C PHE A 598 -19.78 18.20 -17.83
N SER A 599 -19.97 18.30 -16.51
CA SER A 599 -18.93 18.45 -15.50
C SER A 599 -18.70 17.15 -14.73
N ASN A 600 -17.44 16.87 -14.43
CA ASN A 600 -17.01 15.78 -13.56
C ASN A 600 -17.29 16.12 -12.09
N SER A 601 -18.11 15.31 -11.41
CA SER A 601 -18.40 15.50 -9.98
C SER A 601 -17.30 14.99 -9.05
N GLY A 602 -16.39 14.13 -9.53
CA GLY A 602 -15.45 13.42 -8.67
C GLY A 602 -16.02 12.17 -7.98
N ILE A 603 -17.26 11.78 -8.31
CA ILE A 603 -17.93 10.58 -7.79
C ILE A 603 -17.92 9.48 -8.86
N TYR A 604 -17.41 8.31 -8.51
CA TYR A 604 -17.26 7.19 -9.44
C TYR A 604 -17.72 5.87 -8.83
N LEU A 605 -18.35 5.01 -9.62
CA LEU A 605 -18.55 3.60 -9.31
C LEU A 605 -17.62 2.76 -10.18
N ILE A 606 -16.81 1.91 -9.57
CA ILE A 606 -15.73 1.18 -10.25
C ILE A 606 -15.80 -0.30 -9.88
N ASN A 607 -15.63 -1.18 -10.86
CA ASN A 607 -15.48 -2.62 -10.62
C ASN A 607 -14.24 -2.93 -9.76
N LEU A 608 -14.37 -3.86 -8.83
CA LEU A 608 -13.24 -4.32 -8.03
C LEU A 608 -12.13 -4.91 -8.91
N GLU A 609 -12.50 -5.59 -9.99
CA GLU A 609 -11.59 -6.10 -11.01
C GLU A 609 -10.87 -4.96 -11.76
N ALA A 610 -11.57 -3.87 -12.12
CA ALA A 610 -10.97 -2.71 -12.76
C ALA A 610 -9.92 -2.02 -11.87
N PHE A 611 -10.14 -1.96 -10.55
CA PHE A 611 -9.12 -1.51 -9.60
C PHE A 611 -7.82 -2.32 -9.69
N GLN A 612 -7.94 -3.64 -9.89
CA GLN A 612 -6.79 -4.53 -10.02
C GLN A 612 -6.05 -4.30 -11.33
N GLU A 613 -6.78 -4.12 -12.44
CA GLU A 613 -6.20 -3.82 -13.75
C GLU A 613 -5.47 -2.47 -13.76
N LEU A 614 -6.08 -1.46 -13.13
CA LEU A 614 -5.52 -0.10 -13.05
C LEU A 614 -4.37 0.03 -12.05
N LYS A 615 -4.11 -0.97 -11.21
CA LYS A 615 -3.06 -0.95 -10.16
C LYS A 615 -1.68 -0.52 -10.69
N ASN A 616 -1.31 -1.00 -11.88
CA ASN A 616 0.03 -0.81 -12.46
C ASN A 616 0.09 0.29 -13.52
N VAL A 617 -1.03 0.99 -13.75
CA VAL A 617 -1.09 2.08 -14.72
C VAL A 617 -0.21 3.25 -14.24
N LYS A 618 0.66 3.73 -15.13
CA LYS A 618 1.57 4.85 -14.85
C LYS A 618 0.89 6.17 -15.17
N LEU A 619 0.13 6.69 -14.21
CA LEU A 619 -0.48 8.02 -14.30
C LEU A 619 0.59 9.12 -14.27
N LYS A 620 0.37 10.18 -15.05
CA LYS A 620 1.25 11.35 -15.14
C LYS A 620 1.12 12.22 -13.88
N TYR A 621 2.14 13.03 -13.61
CA TYR A 621 2.05 14.09 -12.61
C TYR A 621 1.81 15.44 -13.26
N HIS A 622 0.86 16.15 -12.68
CA HIS A 622 0.56 17.55 -12.90
C HIS A 622 1.26 18.36 -11.82
N PHE A 623 2.00 19.39 -12.23
CA PHE A 623 2.77 20.22 -11.31
C PHE A 623 2.05 21.55 -11.08
N VAL A 624 1.55 21.74 -9.87
CA VAL A 624 0.78 22.93 -9.47
C VAL A 624 1.63 23.82 -8.57
N LYS A 625 1.67 25.11 -8.87
CA LYS A 625 2.34 26.11 -8.02
C LYS A 625 1.58 26.29 -6.71
N LYS A 626 2.31 26.28 -5.59
CA LYS A 626 1.77 26.48 -4.25
C LYS A 626 2.73 27.32 -3.42
N ARG A 627 2.18 28.23 -2.61
CA ARG A 627 2.93 28.91 -1.55
C ARG A 627 3.03 27.99 -0.33
N VAL A 628 4.25 27.81 0.17
CA VAL A 628 4.56 26.92 1.30
C VAL A 628 5.36 27.72 2.32
N LYS A 629 5.02 27.58 3.60
CA LYS A 629 5.77 28.19 4.71
C LYS A 629 7.02 27.34 5.00
N ASN A 630 8.20 27.96 4.93
CA ASN A 630 9.51 27.37 5.20
C ASN A 630 10.44 28.46 5.76
N ASP A 631 10.30 28.78 7.05
CA ASP A 631 10.75 30.01 7.75
C ASP A 631 10.23 31.34 7.15
N THR A 632 10.24 31.45 5.83
CA THR A 632 9.59 32.46 4.99
C THR A 632 8.60 31.79 4.03
N GLU A 633 7.73 32.56 3.39
CA GLU A 633 6.83 32.02 2.36
C GLU A 633 7.59 31.82 1.04
N ILE A 634 7.69 30.58 0.58
CA ILE A 634 8.37 30.23 -0.67
C ILE A 634 7.39 29.70 -1.72
N LEU A 635 7.72 29.91 -2.99
CA LEU A 635 6.99 29.33 -4.11
C LEU A 635 7.53 27.93 -4.40
N ALA A 636 6.65 26.93 -4.38
CA ALA A 636 6.98 25.53 -4.62
C ALA A 636 6.04 24.89 -5.65
N PHE A 637 6.47 23.78 -6.24
CA PHE A 637 5.65 22.93 -7.11
C PHE A 637 5.23 21.67 -6.38
N LYS A 638 3.91 21.41 -6.40
CA LYS A 638 3.29 20.18 -5.91
C LYS A 638 2.99 19.27 -7.09
N ALA A 639 3.38 18.00 -7.01
CA ALA A 639 2.98 16.98 -7.97
C ALA A 639 1.65 16.32 -7.56
N GLU A 640 0.71 16.20 -8.49
CA GLU A 640 -0.56 15.51 -8.30
C GLU A 640 -0.89 14.60 -9.49
N SER A 641 -1.43 13.42 -9.23
CA SER A 641 -2.08 12.55 -10.23
C SER A 641 -3.57 12.45 -9.95
N PHE A 642 -4.38 12.26 -11.00
CA PHE A 642 -5.82 12.22 -10.86
C PHE A 642 -6.41 10.85 -11.16
N ILE A 643 -7.37 10.42 -10.33
CA ILE A 643 -8.05 9.12 -10.46
C ILE A 643 -8.68 8.93 -11.84
N PHE A 644 -9.26 9.98 -12.42
CA PHE A 644 -9.95 9.89 -13.69
C PHE A 644 -9.04 9.63 -14.89
N GLU A 645 -7.74 9.94 -14.79
CA GLU A 645 -6.78 9.62 -15.86
C GLU A 645 -6.57 8.10 -15.99
N GLY A 646 -6.84 7.35 -14.92
CA GLY A 646 -6.84 5.88 -14.97
C GLY A 646 -7.92 5.32 -15.90
N PHE A 647 -9.03 6.03 -16.07
CA PHE A 647 -10.17 5.53 -16.85
C PHE A 647 -9.88 5.46 -18.36
N GLU A 648 -8.81 6.12 -18.84
CA GLU A 648 -8.36 6.00 -20.23
C GLU A 648 -7.78 4.62 -20.55
N TYR A 649 -7.41 3.87 -19.51
CA TYR A 649 -6.74 2.56 -19.60
C TYR A 649 -7.68 1.39 -19.29
N ILE A 650 -8.98 1.63 -19.11
CA ILE A 650 -9.98 0.59 -18.84
C ILE A 650 -10.96 0.45 -20.01
N GLY A 651 -11.67 -0.67 -20.05
CA GLY A 651 -12.60 -1.01 -21.12
C GLY A 651 -13.82 -0.09 -21.18
N LYS A 652 -14.84 -0.37 -20.35
CA LYS A 652 -16.17 0.26 -20.49
C LYS A 652 -16.40 1.35 -19.46
N VAL A 653 -16.10 2.59 -19.85
CA VAL A 653 -16.42 3.80 -19.07
C VAL A 653 -17.76 4.37 -19.55
N ASN A 654 -18.65 4.69 -18.61
CA ASN A 654 -19.92 5.38 -18.88
C ASN A 654 -20.06 6.65 -18.04
N THR A 655 -20.93 7.57 -18.47
CA THR A 655 -21.37 8.70 -17.65
C THR A 655 -22.84 8.54 -17.27
N MET A 656 -23.20 8.98 -16.07
CA MET A 656 -24.58 9.10 -15.62
C MET A 656 -24.85 10.53 -15.17
N GLN A 657 -25.79 11.20 -15.83
CA GLN A 657 -26.23 12.54 -15.46
C GLN A 657 -27.14 12.47 -14.23
N ALA A 658 -26.89 13.37 -13.27
CA ALA A 658 -27.78 13.66 -12.15
C ALA A 658 -27.98 15.17 -12.02
N ASP A 659 -29.08 15.57 -11.40
CA ASP A 659 -29.46 16.97 -11.25
C ASP A 659 -28.64 17.63 -10.13
N PHE A 660 -28.08 18.80 -10.40
CA PHE A 660 -27.05 19.43 -9.57
C PHE A 660 -27.48 19.59 -8.10
N ASP A 661 -28.69 20.11 -7.88
CA ASP A 661 -29.20 20.47 -6.56
C ASP A 661 -29.53 19.25 -5.68
N ASP A 662 -29.58 18.05 -6.27
CA ASP A 662 -29.90 16.81 -5.54
C ASP A 662 -28.69 16.15 -4.89
N PHE A 663 -27.46 16.38 -5.41
CA PHE A 663 -26.30 15.60 -4.96
C PHE A 663 -24.98 16.36 -4.88
N TYR A 664 -24.87 17.60 -5.35
CA TYR A 664 -23.59 18.27 -5.49
C TYR A 664 -23.50 19.64 -4.80
N ALA A 665 -22.84 19.67 -3.65
CA ALA A 665 -22.54 20.90 -2.93
C ALA A 665 -21.16 20.82 -2.24
N PRO A 666 -20.04 20.83 -3.00
CA PRO A 666 -18.72 20.64 -2.42
C PRO A 666 -18.22 21.87 -1.66
N LEU A 667 -17.73 21.66 -0.45
CA LEU A 667 -17.07 22.64 0.40
C LEU A 667 -15.64 22.92 -0.09
N LYS A 668 -15.48 23.92 -0.96
CA LYS A 668 -14.18 24.33 -1.51
C LYS A 668 -13.53 25.49 -0.74
N ASP A 669 -14.34 26.46 -0.34
CA ASP A 669 -13.97 27.68 0.39
C ASP A 669 -15.15 28.17 1.26
N LYS A 670 -14.97 29.28 2.00
CA LYS A 670 -15.99 29.79 2.93
C LYS A 670 -17.26 30.30 2.22
N THR A 671 -17.19 30.73 0.97
CA THR A 671 -18.37 31.29 0.26
C THR A 671 -19.37 30.19 -0.09
N SER A 672 -18.91 28.95 -0.28
CA SER A 672 -19.81 27.80 -0.50
C SER A 672 -20.64 27.39 0.73
N LEU A 673 -20.26 27.80 1.94
CA LEU A 673 -20.83 27.27 3.19
C LEU A 673 -22.34 27.54 3.32
N GLN A 674 -22.78 28.78 3.11
CA GLN A 674 -24.20 29.15 3.28
C GLN A 674 -25.13 28.36 2.37
N ASN A 675 -24.72 28.13 1.11
CA ASN A 675 -25.51 27.36 0.16
C ASN A 675 -25.59 25.88 0.57
N ILE A 676 -24.47 25.31 1.06
CA ILE A 676 -24.44 23.93 1.55
C ILE A 676 -25.39 23.77 2.74
N GLU A 677 -25.35 24.70 3.69
CA GLU A 677 -26.24 24.66 4.87
C GLU A 677 -27.71 24.73 4.47
N LYS A 678 -28.06 25.61 3.53
CA LYS A 678 -29.42 25.71 2.97
C LYS A 678 -29.87 24.38 2.36
N LEU A 679 -29.06 23.77 1.49
CA LEU A 679 -29.41 22.51 0.82
C LEU A 679 -29.55 21.34 1.81
N LEU A 680 -28.67 21.25 2.81
CA LEU A 680 -28.77 20.21 3.85
C LEU A 680 -30.02 20.36 4.73
N LEU A 681 -30.46 21.59 5.00
CA LEU A 681 -31.71 21.84 5.71
C LEU A 681 -32.93 21.44 4.88
N LEU A 682 -32.92 21.70 3.57
CA LEU A 682 -33.98 21.26 2.65
C LEU A 682 -34.05 19.74 2.56
N GLU A 683 -32.91 19.04 2.47
CA GLU A 683 -32.85 17.56 2.48
C GLU A 683 -33.49 16.97 3.75
N LYS A 684 -33.22 17.58 4.91
CA LYS A 684 -33.83 17.18 6.19
C LYS A 684 -35.34 17.42 6.21
N ALA A 685 -35.80 18.57 5.71
CA ALA A 685 -37.23 18.87 5.63
C ALA A 685 -37.97 17.85 4.75
N SER A 686 -37.45 17.58 3.55
CA SER A 686 -38.06 16.61 2.62
C SER A 686 -38.08 15.18 3.18
N SER A 687 -37.07 14.79 3.95
CA SER A 687 -37.02 13.46 4.60
C SER A 687 -37.91 13.36 5.84
N SER A 688 -38.24 14.47 6.49
CA SER A 688 -39.21 14.52 7.61
C SER A 688 -40.67 14.51 7.17
N VAL A 689 -40.98 14.97 5.95
CA VAL A 689 -42.34 14.93 5.38
C VAL A 689 -42.69 13.55 4.79
N LEU A 690 -41.69 12.69 4.55
CA LEU A 690 -41.84 11.33 4.02
C LEU A 690 -41.81 10.23 5.11
N LYS A 691 -41.64 10.60 6.39
CA LYS A 691 -41.80 9.72 7.55
C LYS A 691 -43.13 10.02 8.21
#